data_AF-A0A7C7YB90-F1
#
_entry.id   AF-A0A7C7YB90-F1
#
_cell.length_a   1.000
_cell.length_b   1.000
_cell.length_c   1.000
_cell.angle_alpha   90.00
_cell.angle_beta   90.00
_cell.angle_gamma   90.00
#
_symmetry.space_group_name_H-M   'P 1'
#
loop_
_entity.id
_entity.type
_entity.pdbx_description
1 polymer ?
#
loop_
_entity_poly.entity_id
_entity_poly.type
_entity_poly.pdbx_seq_one_letter_code
_entity_poly.pdbx_strand_id
1 'polypeptide(L)'
;MDEIIRGRRSRVEHAVLPSRITRLPEFVGGGNRFIQPSLGAGQHCGRQVHSGGRVGLRLRSEGAHFNQPFAFQNQAAGGVHAELRIENQERASLLTHSFIQPTRLSSLMREQERHAGNCGCQQQTHDRQFIRPTQFDPLPFDANAGTGANAQNRGLQPEDTRSPSKRTENVPALAGIDVGHHTPREVPTPTGSRARNTFHRTFGWVVLTLCAWIFAGCNGQEDESAISSDSMVQTTADMNPNSARNEGRDDALSEQASSFTFPDDWDRQHPILSPNAKVEAYLGSLAEKEIVFHPADGGGRAWLVAQTSIDTQWQASDWRRADGPSHREDPSPPVPVSTAQKIELVFEVGPLGIREGGILYVMPEPFWSWSEAQAETPYLVGYTTATARLADVELVPMVGGGIFRVEGRALEPGEQIDIVLGAGSMGTIVDEFAGREAEILVAVDADGDGTRRWIEKSARLHIGARAGTRIIALGPADVAPGSSIELNIAIVDERGNRALWPDHIREPNANDDRVDLRGDRRVASEFEIDVIQGPSLEMLGLNPRVELDGPAADAHRIRFTAPNTPDTIRLVIRGRGALADFESVVNPIVVRNSKTRLIWADLHGHTGLSDGTGTPEDYFRYAREIARLDAIALTDHDHWGVRPIDEFHEIADRILTTSERFHDPGRFVTIPGYEWTSWLHGHRHVLYFDEDVAQTPIYSSIDPATDRPDELWDALRGRNALTFAHHSAGEPVATNWFFPPDPLLEPLTEISSIHGMSEADDVPIPVAGAIPGNFVRDVLLRGARLGFIGSGDSHDGHPGLAKLAAGDQGGLAGIFTTSLDRKGLLGAMRARHTFATNGIRPWLSVSIDATAMGGGLAVSSTAPANHRLHIRYEATAPILRIDLIRSGRVALIDGDGALSLDFERIIPPLVPGDFHYVRIIQEGGGVAWSSPIFADRAELEIAPNAGSPDN
;
A
#
# COMPACT_ATOMS: atom_id res chain seq x y z
N MET A 1 7.67 -7.78 34.77
CA MET A 1 8.02 -6.48 34.16
C MET A 1 8.50 -5.41 35.15
N ASP A 2 7.64 -4.86 36.02
CA ASP A 2 7.85 -3.51 36.62
C ASP A 2 9.19 -3.23 37.35
N GLU A 3 9.78 -4.20 38.06
CA GLU A 3 11.06 -3.97 38.76
C GLU A 3 12.23 -3.71 37.80
N ILE A 4 12.21 -4.28 36.60
CA ILE A 4 13.25 -4.08 35.58
C ILE A 4 13.22 -2.63 35.05
N ILE A 5 12.02 -2.06 34.89
CA ILE A 5 11.82 -0.71 34.35
C ILE A 5 12.32 0.37 35.34
N ARG A 6 12.15 0.16 36.64
CA ARG A 6 12.62 1.12 37.67
C ARG A 6 14.14 1.05 37.93
N GLY A 7 14.78 -0.09 37.65
CA GLY A 7 16.21 -0.30 37.92
C GLY A 7 17.20 0.30 36.90
N ARG A 8 16.79 0.57 35.65
CA ARG A 8 17.73 0.86 34.53
C ARG A 8 17.85 2.34 34.09
N ARG A 9 17.19 3.31 34.74
CA ARG A 9 17.31 4.76 34.39
C ARG A 9 18.59 5.47 34.86
N SER A 10 19.49 4.81 35.59
CA SER A 10 20.66 5.42 36.24
C SER A 10 22.03 5.07 35.63
N ARG A 11 22.08 4.58 34.38
CA ARG A 11 23.34 4.13 33.74
C ARG A 11 23.62 4.65 32.32
N VAL A 12 22.88 5.66 31.83
CA VAL A 12 23.02 6.18 30.45
C VAL A 12 23.84 7.49 30.37
N GLU A 13 24.51 7.92 31.45
CA GLU A 13 25.33 9.14 31.44
C GLU A 13 26.82 8.92 31.08
N HIS A 14 27.29 7.67 30.94
CA HIS A 14 28.71 7.34 30.72
C HIS A 14 28.95 6.35 29.56
N ALA A 15 28.57 6.75 28.35
CA ALA A 15 29.11 6.20 27.10
C ALA A 15 30.13 7.20 26.51
N VAL A 16 31.40 6.82 26.41
CA VAL A 16 32.49 7.73 26.02
C VAL A 16 32.71 7.72 24.51
N LEU A 17 32.52 8.87 23.86
CA LEU A 17 32.89 9.09 22.46
C LEU A 17 34.43 8.96 22.28
N PRO A 18 34.93 8.15 21.32
CA PRO A 18 36.36 7.98 21.09
C PRO A 18 36.97 9.22 20.43
N SER A 19 37.85 9.92 21.15
CA SER A 19 38.43 11.20 20.74
C SER A 19 39.79 11.06 20.04
N ARG A 20 39.88 11.52 18.77
CA ARG A 20 41.16 11.83 18.11
C ARG A 20 41.06 13.02 17.13
N ILE A 21 41.27 14.22 17.65
CA ILE A 21 41.80 15.36 16.88
C ILE A 21 42.96 15.93 17.69
N THR A 22 44.11 16.17 17.06
CA THR A 22 45.33 16.64 17.73
C THR A 22 45.97 17.82 17.03
N ARG A 23 46.38 18.82 17.83
CA ARG A 23 47.20 20.01 17.51
C ARG A 23 46.49 21.16 16.77
N LEU A 24 46.24 22.23 17.53
CA LEU A 24 46.44 23.61 17.09
C LEU A 24 47.64 24.18 17.88
N PRO A 25 48.44 25.10 17.31
CA PRO A 25 49.60 25.69 17.99
C PRO A 25 49.20 26.84 18.94
N GLU A 26 50.11 27.16 19.86
CA GLU A 26 49.95 28.20 20.87
C GLU A 26 50.05 29.62 20.28
N PHE A 27 49.33 30.58 20.87
CA PHE A 27 49.77 31.98 20.95
C PHE A 27 49.25 32.65 22.23
N VAL A 28 50.03 33.58 22.79
CA VAL A 28 49.86 34.15 24.13
C VAL A 28 49.58 35.65 24.06
N GLY A 29 48.66 36.17 24.89
CA GLY A 29 48.48 37.62 25.08
C GLY A 29 47.27 38.00 25.95
N GLY A 30 47.50 38.48 27.17
CA GLY A 30 46.43 38.80 28.13
C GLY A 30 45.79 40.20 27.99
N GLY A 31 44.71 40.46 28.73
CA GLY A 31 44.04 41.76 28.79
C GLY A 31 42.88 41.84 29.79
N ASN A 32 43.09 42.43 30.97
CA ASN A 32 42.06 42.66 31.99
C ASN A 32 41.25 43.95 31.72
N ARG A 33 39.92 43.91 31.92
CA ARG A 33 39.00 44.96 32.49
C ARG A 33 37.54 44.77 31.99
N PHE A 34 36.46 45.17 32.68
CA PHE A 34 36.12 45.36 34.12
C PHE A 34 34.62 45.81 34.19
N ILE A 35 33.99 45.75 35.38
CA ILE A 35 32.70 46.39 35.81
C ILE A 35 31.41 45.55 35.70
N GLN A 36 30.51 45.83 36.67
CA GLN A 36 29.29 45.12 37.10
C GLN A 36 27.98 45.77 36.58
N PRO A 37 26.79 45.13 36.77
CA PRO A 37 25.51 45.62 36.26
C PRO A 37 24.78 46.60 37.19
N SER A 38 23.70 47.22 36.69
CA SER A 38 22.71 47.94 37.51
C SER A 38 21.28 47.77 37.00
N LEU A 39 20.33 47.63 37.93
CA LEU A 39 18.88 47.63 37.71
C LEU A 39 18.31 49.06 37.83
N GLY A 40 17.16 49.32 37.21
CA GLY A 40 16.36 50.53 37.41
C GLY A 40 14.86 50.24 37.27
N ALA A 41 14.03 50.86 38.11
CA ALA A 41 12.58 50.65 38.16
C ALA A 41 11.82 52.00 38.23
N GLY A 42 10.58 52.08 37.72
CA GLY A 42 9.93 53.39 37.52
C GLY A 42 8.43 53.47 37.18
N GLN A 43 7.56 52.83 37.97
CA GLN A 43 6.14 53.22 38.26
C GLN A 43 5.07 53.35 37.13
N HIS A 44 3.81 53.48 37.56
CA HIS A 44 2.56 53.20 36.82
C HIS A 44 1.82 54.41 36.21
N CYS A 45 1.08 54.17 35.11
CA CYS A 45 -0.36 54.45 34.92
C CYS A 45 -0.79 53.92 33.52
N GLY A 46 -2.00 53.41 33.24
CA GLY A 46 -3.23 53.18 34.03
C GLY A 46 -4.18 52.18 33.32
N ARG A 47 -5.47 52.12 33.71
CA ARG A 47 -6.53 51.24 33.13
C ARG A 47 -6.71 51.48 31.60
N GLN A 48 -7.21 50.55 30.79
CA GLN A 48 -8.48 49.81 30.95
C GLN A 48 -8.59 48.60 29.99
N VAL A 49 -9.45 47.62 30.30
CA VAL A 49 -9.73 46.43 29.45
C VAL A 49 -11.14 46.51 28.87
N HIS A 50 -11.29 46.15 27.59
CA HIS A 50 -12.55 45.66 27.02
C HIS A 50 -12.29 44.54 26.00
N SER A 51 -12.54 43.30 26.40
CA SER A 51 -12.70 42.17 25.48
C SER A 51 -14.14 42.12 24.94
N GLY A 52 -14.29 41.86 23.64
CA GLY A 52 -15.59 41.94 22.95
C GLY A 52 -15.66 41.03 21.74
N GLY A 53 -15.74 39.72 21.96
CA GLY A 53 -15.90 38.72 20.91
C GLY A 53 -16.77 37.57 21.39
N ARG A 54 -17.97 37.41 20.80
CA ARG A 54 -18.85 36.28 21.06
C ARG A 54 -18.50 35.13 20.12
N VAL A 55 -18.20 33.95 20.68
CA VAL A 55 -18.28 32.70 19.91
C VAL A 55 -19.76 32.34 19.77
N GLY A 56 -20.23 32.18 18.53
CA GLY A 56 -21.59 31.72 18.24
C GLY A 56 -21.58 30.32 17.64
N LEU A 57 -22.21 29.35 18.29
CA LEU A 57 -22.53 28.08 17.63
C LEU A 57 -23.47 28.35 16.46
N ARG A 58 -23.25 27.66 15.34
CA ARG A 58 -24.07 27.74 14.14
C ARG A 58 -24.53 26.35 13.71
N LEU A 59 -25.59 25.86 14.35
CA LEU A 59 -26.30 24.67 13.89
C LEU A 59 -26.93 24.95 12.52
N ARG A 60 -26.77 24.01 11.57
CA ARG A 60 -27.62 23.93 10.38
C ARG A 60 -28.61 22.79 10.58
N SER A 61 -29.89 23.09 10.41
CA SER A 61 -30.96 22.11 10.19
C SER A 61 -31.83 22.66 9.08
N GLU A 62 -32.16 21.86 8.07
CA GLU A 62 -32.97 22.33 6.96
C GLU A 62 -34.46 22.38 7.35
N GLY A 63 -35.12 23.49 7.03
CA GLY A 63 -36.58 23.52 6.84
C GLY A 63 -37.50 23.61 8.07
N ALA A 64 -37.42 24.64 8.92
CA ALA A 64 -38.60 25.25 9.57
C ALA A 64 -38.30 26.63 10.21
N HIS A 65 -39.22 27.59 10.07
CA HIS A 65 -39.19 28.87 10.80
C HIS A 65 -40.22 28.87 11.95
N PHE A 66 -39.89 29.47 13.10
CA PHE A 66 -40.83 30.25 13.93
C PHE A 66 -40.09 31.29 14.79
N ASN A 67 -40.80 32.11 15.58
CA ASN A 67 -40.46 33.51 15.85
C ASN A 67 -40.38 33.92 17.35
N GLN A 68 -39.52 34.93 17.63
CA GLN A 68 -39.54 35.88 18.78
C GLN A 68 -39.02 35.39 20.19
N PRO A 69 -38.63 36.29 21.14
CA PRO A 69 -37.50 36.06 22.07
C PRO A 69 -37.78 36.30 23.60
N PHE A 70 -36.75 36.79 24.34
CA PHE A 70 -36.57 37.08 25.80
C PHE A 70 -35.88 35.93 26.60
N ALA A 71 -34.78 36.08 27.37
CA ALA A 71 -34.32 37.05 28.41
C ALA A 71 -35.05 36.89 29.76
N PHE A 72 -34.47 36.91 30.98
CA PHE A 72 -33.15 37.33 31.54
C PHE A 72 -32.93 36.60 32.93
N GLN A 73 -31.88 36.68 33.78
CA GLN A 73 -30.60 37.41 33.89
C GLN A 73 -29.51 36.57 34.67
N ASN A 74 -28.85 37.08 35.73
CA ASN A 74 -27.80 36.45 36.59
C ASN A 74 -27.69 37.18 37.95
N GLN A 75 -27.60 36.48 39.10
CA GLN A 75 -26.95 36.99 40.34
C GLN A 75 -26.33 35.87 41.21
N ALA A 76 -25.04 36.05 41.58
CA ALA A 76 -24.44 36.05 42.95
C ALA A 76 -24.74 34.90 43.96
N ALA A 77 -23.84 34.44 44.85
CA ALA A 77 -22.41 34.72 45.11
C ALA A 77 -21.78 33.57 45.95
N GLY A 78 -20.45 33.58 46.13
CA GLY A 78 -19.71 32.71 47.06
C GLY A 78 -18.56 31.97 46.38
N GLY A 79 -17.37 31.96 46.98
CA GLY A 79 -16.17 31.34 46.40
C GLY A 79 -15.33 30.57 47.42
N VAL A 80 -14.45 29.70 46.94
CA VAL A 80 -13.56 28.85 47.74
C VAL A 80 -12.16 28.81 47.09
N HIS A 81 -11.12 28.84 47.92
CA HIS A 81 -9.74 28.54 47.53
C HIS A 81 -9.47 27.04 47.65
N ALA A 82 -8.77 26.44 46.69
CA ALA A 82 -8.06 25.17 46.88
C ALA A 82 -6.85 25.11 45.93
N GLU A 83 -5.68 24.73 46.44
CA GLU A 83 -4.56 24.26 45.63
C GLU A 83 -4.80 22.81 45.21
N LEU A 84 -4.39 22.41 44.01
CA LEU A 84 -4.32 20.99 43.64
C LEU A 84 -2.88 20.49 43.79
N ARG A 85 -2.54 19.99 44.98
CA ARG A 85 -1.43 19.05 45.11
C ARG A 85 -1.84 17.69 44.55
N ILE A 86 -0.92 17.02 43.89
CA ILE A 86 -1.03 15.60 43.55
C ILE A 86 -0.04 14.85 44.45
N GLU A 87 -0.56 14.19 45.48
CA GLU A 87 0.19 13.28 46.35
C GLU A 87 -0.25 11.85 46.07
N ASN A 88 0.71 10.94 45.87
CA ASN A 88 0.46 9.53 45.59
C ASN A 88 0.05 8.78 46.87
N GLN A 89 -1.02 7.97 46.80
CA GLN A 89 -1.11 6.71 47.56
C GLN A 89 -1.78 5.60 46.73
N GLU A 90 -1.44 4.37 47.05
CA GLU A 90 -1.84 3.15 46.35
C GLU A 90 -3.11 2.53 46.99
N ARG A 91 -3.98 1.90 46.17
CA ARG A 91 -4.10 0.42 46.15
C ARG A 91 -5.21 -0.13 45.25
N ALA A 92 -4.81 -1.10 44.42
CA ALA A 92 -5.41 -2.42 44.20
C ALA A 92 -6.82 -2.60 43.56
N SER A 93 -6.91 -3.73 42.84
CA SER A 93 -8.10 -4.51 42.48
C SER A 93 -9.25 -3.80 41.75
N LEU A 94 -9.21 -3.85 40.41
CA LEU A 94 -10.31 -4.34 39.57
C LEU A 94 -9.87 -4.49 38.10
N LEU A 95 -9.36 -5.67 37.74
CA LEU A 95 -9.30 -6.19 36.36
C LEU A 95 -8.89 -7.68 36.43
N THR A 96 -9.88 -8.56 36.42
CA THR A 96 -9.73 -10.01 36.21
C THR A 96 -10.74 -10.43 35.14
N HIS A 97 -10.41 -11.46 34.36
CA HIS A 97 -11.14 -11.93 33.17
C HIS A 97 -11.07 -10.99 31.95
N SER A 98 -9.90 -10.98 31.31
CA SER A 98 -9.81 -10.93 29.86
C SER A 98 -9.50 -12.36 29.39
N PHE A 99 -10.43 -13.03 28.71
CA PHE A 99 -10.17 -14.37 28.17
C PHE A 99 -9.08 -14.30 27.10
N ILE A 100 -8.08 -15.19 27.19
CA ILE A 100 -7.09 -15.41 26.15
C ILE A 100 -7.62 -16.56 25.29
N GLN A 101 -7.84 -16.32 24.00
CA GLN A 101 -8.10 -17.37 23.01
C GLN A 101 -7.05 -17.31 21.90
N PRO A 102 -6.71 -18.45 21.25
CA PRO A 102 -5.71 -18.50 20.17
C PRO A 102 -6.13 -17.82 18.86
N THR A 103 -7.32 -17.21 18.80
CA THR A 103 -7.85 -16.47 17.64
C THR A 103 -7.07 -15.21 17.26
N ARG A 104 -5.96 -14.91 17.96
CA ARG A 104 -5.21 -13.67 17.77
C ARG A 104 -4.43 -13.55 16.47
N LEU A 105 -4.01 -14.63 15.81
CA LEU A 105 -3.20 -14.48 14.59
C LEU A 105 -4.01 -13.83 13.45
N SER A 106 -5.22 -14.33 13.19
CA SER A 106 -6.14 -13.74 12.21
C SER A 106 -6.65 -12.35 12.62
N SER A 107 -6.69 -12.03 13.92
CA SER A 107 -6.96 -10.65 14.35
C SER A 107 -5.75 -9.73 14.20
N LEU A 108 -4.50 -10.20 14.41
CA LEU A 108 -3.30 -9.37 14.26
C LEU A 108 -3.04 -9.01 12.79
N MET A 109 -3.14 -10.01 11.90
CA MET A 109 -3.15 -9.85 10.44
C MET A 109 -4.17 -8.77 10.05
N ARG A 110 -5.46 -9.03 10.31
CA ARG A 110 -6.55 -8.11 9.97
C ARG A 110 -6.72 -6.87 10.85
N GLU A 111 -5.88 -6.62 11.85
CA GLU A 111 -5.86 -5.36 12.62
C GLU A 111 -4.75 -4.43 12.12
N GLN A 112 -3.60 -4.97 11.67
CA GLN A 112 -2.63 -4.20 10.90
C GLN A 112 -3.15 -3.89 9.48
N GLU A 113 -3.72 -4.87 8.77
CA GLU A 113 -4.35 -4.64 7.44
C GLU A 113 -5.56 -3.69 7.51
N ARG A 114 -6.27 -3.60 8.64
CA ARG A 114 -7.34 -2.61 8.84
C ARG A 114 -6.84 -1.15 8.89
N HIS A 115 -5.53 -0.93 8.95
CA HIS A 115 -4.91 0.37 8.70
C HIS A 115 -4.42 0.57 7.25
N ALA A 116 -4.14 -0.50 6.51
CA ALA A 116 -3.79 -0.45 5.08
C ALA A 116 -5.04 -0.39 4.17
N GLY A 117 -5.88 -1.44 4.19
CA GLY A 117 -7.06 -1.58 3.34
C GLY A 117 -8.19 -0.58 3.63
N ASN A 118 -8.15 0.09 4.79
CA ASN A 118 -9.14 1.12 5.16
C ASN A 118 -8.70 2.56 4.79
N CYS A 119 -7.65 2.70 3.96
CA CYS A 119 -7.30 3.96 3.28
C CYS A 119 -8.31 4.38 2.19
N GLY A 120 -9.50 3.78 2.16
CA GLY A 120 -10.66 4.24 1.40
C GLY A 120 -11.07 5.65 1.80
N CYS A 121 -10.51 6.64 1.10
CA CYS A 121 -10.62 8.06 1.44
C CYS A 121 -12.06 8.57 1.35
N GLN A 122 -12.79 8.53 2.48
CA GLN A 122 -14.08 9.21 2.61
C GLN A 122 -13.85 10.73 2.48
N GLN A 123 -14.11 11.26 1.28
CA GLN A 123 -14.14 12.69 1.01
C GLN A 123 -15.24 13.38 1.82
N GLN A 124 -14.94 13.76 3.06
CA GLN A 124 -15.63 14.88 3.68
C GLN A 124 -15.30 16.13 2.87
N THR A 125 -16.28 16.62 2.11
CA THR A 125 -16.18 17.81 1.26
C THR A 125 -16.10 19.08 2.12
N HIS A 126 -14.92 19.30 2.72
CA HIS A 126 -14.58 20.47 3.52
C HIS A 126 -14.36 21.69 2.63
N ASP A 127 -15.47 22.36 2.30
CA ASP A 127 -15.55 23.63 1.59
C ASP A 127 -14.88 24.77 2.41
N ARG A 128 -13.54 24.76 2.46
CA ARG A 128 -12.70 25.67 3.26
C ARG A 128 -12.34 26.92 2.47
N GLN A 129 -13.11 27.97 2.73
CA GLN A 129 -12.87 29.31 2.19
C GLN A 129 -11.46 29.83 2.49
N PHE A 130 -10.80 30.37 1.47
CA PHE A 130 -9.44 30.91 1.52
C PHE A 130 -9.23 31.92 2.66
N ILE A 131 -8.37 31.56 3.62
CA ILE A 131 -7.77 32.55 4.53
C ILE A 131 -6.63 33.22 3.78
N ARG A 132 -6.72 34.54 3.59
CA ARG A 132 -5.70 35.32 2.89
C ARG A 132 -4.39 35.34 3.69
N PRO A 133 -3.22 35.12 3.06
CA PRO A 133 -1.93 35.44 3.68
C PRO A 133 -1.86 36.92 4.05
N THR A 134 -1.25 37.23 5.19
CA THR A 134 -0.91 38.60 5.60
C THR A 134 0.12 39.20 4.64
N GLN A 135 -0.11 40.43 4.20
CA GLN A 135 0.87 41.16 3.40
C GLN A 135 2.16 41.38 4.20
N PHE A 136 3.30 41.13 3.57
CA PHE A 136 4.59 41.69 3.94
C PHE A 136 5.03 42.64 2.81
N ASP A 137 5.53 43.82 3.17
CA ASP A 137 5.88 44.85 2.20
C ASP A 137 7.13 44.48 1.38
N PRO A 138 7.10 44.61 0.05
CA PRO A 138 8.29 44.42 -0.78
C PRO A 138 9.23 45.63 -0.68
N LEU A 139 10.53 45.36 -0.47
CA LEU A 139 11.56 46.38 -0.59
C LEU A 139 11.79 46.75 -2.08
N PRO A 140 12.10 48.02 -2.42
CA PRO A 140 12.15 48.45 -3.83
C PRO A 140 13.38 47.92 -4.57
N PHE A 141 13.20 47.58 -5.85
CA PHE A 141 14.30 47.44 -6.79
C PHE A 141 14.73 48.81 -7.31
N ASP A 142 16.03 49.12 -7.22
CA ASP A 142 16.64 50.21 -7.98
C ASP A 142 16.78 49.80 -9.46
N ALA A 143 16.42 50.71 -10.37
CA ALA A 143 16.52 50.49 -11.80
C ALA A 143 17.17 51.71 -12.48
N ASN A 144 18.38 51.54 -13.05
CA ASN A 144 18.92 52.48 -14.04
C ASN A 144 20.12 51.94 -14.82
N ALA A 145 20.19 52.33 -16.10
CA ALA A 145 21.26 52.14 -17.08
C ALA A 145 21.64 50.67 -17.46
N GLY A 146 21.97 50.37 -18.73
CA GLY A 146 22.10 51.25 -19.90
C GLY A 146 22.07 50.52 -21.25
N THR A 147 22.01 51.29 -22.34
CA THR A 147 21.63 50.83 -23.69
C THR A 147 22.79 50.65 -24.68
N GLY A 148 22.68 49.66 -25.57
CA GLY A 148 23.36 49.56 -26.88
C GLY A 148 22.76 48.38 -27.68
N ALA A 149 22.11 48.57 -28.84
CA ALA A 149 22.69 48.84 -30.17
C ALA A 149 23.58 47.66 -30.65
N ASN A 150 23.43 47.04 -31.84
CA ASN A 150 22.77 47.36 -33.12
C ASN A 150 22.67 46.03 -33.96
N ALA A 151 22.01 45.87 -35.13
CA ALA A 151 21.00 46.61 -35.89
C ALA A 151 20.55 45.80 -37.15
N GLN A 152 19.41 46.19 -37.76
CA GLN A 152 19.06 46.02 -39.20
C GLN A 152 18.75 44.58 -39.73
N ASN A 153 17.94 44.36 -40.79
CA ASN A 153 17.24 45.27 -41.72
C ASN A 153 15.96 44.63 -42.31
N ARG A 154 15.00 45.49 -42.73
CA ARG A 154 14.03 45.42 -43.88
C ARG A 154 13.65 44.03 -44.47
N GLY A 155 12.40 43.66 -44.76
CA GLY A 155 11.12 44.40 -44.73
C GLY A 155 10.65 44.92 -46.11
N LEU A 156 9.51 44.44 -46.60
CA LEU A 156 8.71 44.97 -47.74
C LEU A 156 7.25 44.46 -47.70
N GLN A 157 6.34 45.15 -48.40
CA GLN A 157 4.86 44.99 -48.44
C GLN A 157 4.31 45.77 -49.68
N PRO A 158 3.00 45.77 -50.03
CA PRO A 158 1.87 44.89 -49.70
C PRO A 158 1.00 44.51 -50.95
N GLU A 159 -0.33 44.40 -50.77
CA GLU A 159 -1.48 44.22 -51.71
C GLU A 159 -2.05 42.78 -51.80
N ASP A 160 -3.36 42.56 -51.91
CA ASP A 160 -4.49 43.47 -52.23
C ASP A 160 -5.68 43.32 -51.22
N THR A 161 -6.86 43.87 -51.56
CA THR A 161 -7.89 44.34 -50.64
C THR A 161 -9.28 43.69 -50.86
N ARG A 162 -10.06 43.55 -49.77
CA ARG A 162 -11.53 43.75 -49.76
C ARG A 162 -12.13 43.76 -48.35
N SER A 163 -13.22 44.53 -48.21
CA SER A 163 -14.10 44.67 -47.04
C SER A 163 -15.52 44.99 -47.60
N PRO A 164 -16.63 45.20 -46.83
CA PRO A 164 -16.72 45.60 -45.41
C PRO A 164 -17.75 44.84 -44.55
N SER A 165 -17.84 45.25 -43.28
CA SER A 165 -18.78 44.80 -42.24
C SER A 165 -20.18 45.46 -42.33
N LYS A 166 -21.18 44.92 -41.58
CA LYS A 166 -22.05 45.69 -40.65
C LYS A 166 -23.15 44.89 -39.90
N ARG A 167 -23.11 45.02 -38.56
CA ARG A 167 -24.19 45.39 -37.59
C ARG A 167 -25.51 44.58 -37.37
N THR A 168 -25.95 44.73 -36.10
CA THR A 168 -27.34 44.80 -35.55
C THR A 168 -28.18 43.53 -35.33
N GLU A 169 -28.28 43.14 -34.05
CA GLU A 169 -29.51 43.09 -33.23
C GLU A 169 -30.85 42.66 -33.87
N ASN A 170 -31.51 41.63 -33.28
CA ASN A 170 -32.78 41.79 -32.54
C ASN A 170 -33.24 40.49 -31.83
N VAL A 171 -34.25 40.62 -30.94
CA VAL A 171 -34.85 39.53 -30.14
C VAL A 171 -36.38 39.50 -30.34
N PRO A 172 -36.99 38.33 -30.49
CA PRO A 172 -38.14 37.93 -29.66
C PRO A 172 -38.02 36.45 -29.18
N ALA A 173 -38.52 35.95 -28.04
CA ALA A 173 -39.54 36.34 -27.04
C ALA A 173 -40.88 35.55 -27.10
N LEU A 174 -40.99 34.55 -26.18
CA LEU A 174 -42.16 34.10 -25.40
C LEU A 174 -43.49 33.64 -26.07
N ALA A 175 -43.79 32.33 -25.95
CA ALA A 175 -45.08 31.68 -25.56
C ALA A 175 -44.98 30.14 -25.79
N GLY A 176 -45.71 29.23 -25.13
CA GLY A 176 -46.65 29.33 -24.01
C GLY A 176 -47.89 28.41 -24.17
N ILE A 177 -48.42 27.85 -23.06
CA ILE A 177 -49.71 27.10 -22.91
C ILE A 177 -49.63 25.55 -23.01
N ASP A 178 -50.62 24.88 -22.40
CA ASP A 178 -50.72 23.50 -21.87
C ASP A 178 -52.02 22.79 -22.39
N VAL A 179 -52.45 21.66 -21.78
CA VAL A 179 -53.82 21.07 -21.66
C VAL A 179 -54.10 19.68 -22.33
N GLY A 180 -54.11 18.61 -21.50
CA GLY A 180 -55.10 17.48 -21.48
C GLY A 180 -55.05 16.36 -22.57
N HIS A 181 -55.73 15.20 -22.44
CA HIS A 181 -56.38 14.52 -21.28
C HIS A 181 -56.84 13.05 -21.63
N HIS A 182 -57.11 12.19 -20.62
CA HIS A 182 -57.89 10.90 -20.60
C HIS A 182 -57.41 9.63 -21.39
N THR A 183 -57.06 8.44 -20.81
CA THR A 183 -57.79 7.38 -20.01
C THR A 183 -58.92 6.61 -20.75
N PRO A 184 -59.35 5.33 -20.41
CA PRO A 184 -58.92 4.32 -19.39
C PRO A 184 -58.98 2.78 -19.80
N ARG A 185 -58.91 1.86 -18.79
CA ARG A 185 -59.41 0.44 -18.70
C ARG A 185 -58.52 -0.72 -19.22
N GLU A 186 -58.64 -1.97 -18.74
CA GLU A 186 -59.64 -2.61 -17.83
C GLU A 186 -59.01 -3.64 -16.82
N VAL A 187 -59.81 -4.31 -15.98
CA VAL A 187 -59.40 -5.22 -14.86
C VAL A 187 -60.30 -6.46 -14.79
N PRO A 188 -59.80 -7.63 -14.34
CA PRO A 188 -60.58 -8.42 -13.37
C PRO A 188 -59.74 -9.08 -12.24
N THR A 189 -60.30 -9.06 -11.03
CA THR A 189 -59.85 -9.86 -9.86
C THR A 189 -60.72 -11.11 -9.68
N PRO A 190 -60.29 -12.07 -8.84
CA PRO A 190 -61.24 -12.57 -7.85
C PRO A 190 -60.66 -12.84 -6.43
N THR A 191 -61.51 -12.56 -5.43
CA THR A 191 -61.68 -13.21 -4.10
C THR A 191 -60.56 -14.07 -3.48
N GLY A 192 -60.20 -13.99 -2.18
CA GLY A 192 -60.69 -13.14 -1.08
C GLY A 192 -61.42 -13.91 0.04
N SER A 193 -60.75 -14.12 1.20
CA SER A 193 -61.37 -14.48 2.48
C SER A 193 -60.59 -13.85 3.67
N ARG A 194 -61.17 -13.84 4.89
CA ARG A 194 -60.66 -13.06 6.05
C ARG A 194 -60.66 -13.86 7.36
N ALA A 195 -59.55 -13.81 8.10
CA ALA A 195 -59.45 -13.75 9.57
C ALA A 195 -57.96 -13.79 10.00
N ARG A 196 -57.48 -13.14 11.07
CA ARG A 196 -58.01 -12.08 11.94
C ARG A 196 -56.83 -11.38 12.63
N ASN A 197 -56.96 -10.08 12.90
CA ASN A 197 -56.35 -9.21 13.93
C ASN A 197 -55.04 -9.69 14.65
N THR A 198 -54.05 -8.82 14.92
CA THR A 198 -54.26 -7.57 15.70
C THR A 198 -53.13 -6.52 15.52
N PHE A 199 -53.53 -5.29 15.16
CA PHE A 199 -53.07 -3.95 15.63
C PHE A 199 -51.69 -3.80 16.34
N HIS A 200 -50.88 -2.76 16.09
CA HIS A 200 -51.01 -1.62 15.15
C HIS A 200 -49.71 -0.80 14.98
N ARG A 201 -49.71 0.17 14.04
CA ARG A 201 -48.83 1.36 14.06
C ARG A 201 -49.36 2.34 15.14
N THR A 202 -48.71 3.41 15.62
CA THR A 202 -47.61 4.28 15.15
C THR A 202 -47.18 5.14 16.35
N PHE A 203 -46.01 5.79 16.34
CA PHE A 203 -45.84 7.27 16.48
C PHE A 203 -44.36 7.66 16.60
N GLY A 204 -44.06 8.96 16.50
CA GLY A 204 -42.76 9.52 16.85
C GLY A 204 -42.89 10.88 17.55
N TRP A 205 -41.77 11.35 18.10
CA TRP A 205 -41.56 12.65 18.79
C TRP A 205 -42.18 12.84 20.19
N VAL A 206 -41.58 13.83 20.90
CA VAL A 206 -42.02 14.51 22.14
C VAL A 206 -41.34 14.08 23.47
N VAL A 207 -40.21 14.76 23.73
CA VAL A 207 -39.89 15.52 24.98
C VAL A 207 -38.96 14.94 26.07
N LEU A 208 -38.15 15.88 26.58
CA LEU A 208 -37.20 15.85 27.71
C LEU A 208 -37.87 16.32 29.02
N THR A 209 -37.31 15.91 30.17
CA THR A 209 -37.48 16.49 31.53
C THR A 209 -38.55 15.86 32.45
N LEU A 210 -38.25 15.91 33.75
CA LEU A 210 -38.88 15.31 34.93
C LEU A 210 -38.64 13.79 35.09
N CYS A 211 -38.37 13.27 36.29
CA CYS A 211 -38.47 13.89 37.63
C CYS A 211 -37.12 14.08 38.35
N ALA A 212 -37.04 15.13 39.18
CA ALA A 212 -36.26 15.12 40.41
C ALA A 212 -37.20 14.87 41.60
N TRP A 213 -36.66 14.74 42.82
CA TRP A 213 -37.37 14.47 44.09
C TRP A 213 -37.94 13.04 44.27
N ILE A 214 -37.14 12.17 44.89
CA ILE A 214 -37.47 11.65 46.22
C ILE A 214 -36.26 11.93 47.13
N PHE A 215 -36.49 12.32 48.38
CA PHE A 215 -35.47 12.61 49.40
C PHE A 215 -35.80 11.82 50.68
N ALA A 216 -34.78 11.50 51.47
CA ALA A 216 -34.81 10.99 52.86
C ALA A 216 -35.32 9.55 53.14
N GLY A 217 -34.59 8.85 54.03
CA GLY A 217 -35.18 7.85 54.93
C GLY A 217 -34.28 6.69 55.39
N CYS A 218 -33.92 6.66 56.69
CA CYS A 218 -33.34 5.54 57.48
C CYS A 218 -31.87 5.17 57.17
N ASN A 219 -30.88 5.18 58.09
CA ASN A 219 -30.71 4.87 59.53
C ASN A 219 -30.59 3.38 59.92
N GLY A 220 -29.55 3.08 60.72
CA GLY A 220 -29.14 1.77 61.27
C GLY A 220 -27.63 1.55 61.04
N GLN A 221 -26.72 2.01 61.92
CA GLN A 221 -26.25 1.41 63.19
C GLN A 221 -25.32 0.19 63.03
N GLU A 222 -24.08 0.35 63.53
CA GLU A 222 -23.33 -0.57 64.43
C GLU A 222 -22.89 -1.96 63.88
N ASP A 223 -21.74 -2.55 64.22
CA ASP A 223 -20.54 -2.17 65.03
C ASP A 223 -19.28 -2.65 64.27
N GLU A 224 -18.10 -2.03 64.36
CA GLU A 224 -17.08 -2.10 65.43
C GLU A 224 -16.44 -3.48 65.72
N SER A 225 -15.16 -3.44 66.13
CA SER A 225 -14.25 -4.56 66.49
C SER A 225 -13.71 -5.50 65.37
N ALA A 226 -12.66 -6.29 65.60
CA ALA A 226 -11.24 -5.91 65.81
C ALA A 226 -10.33 -7.14 66.08
N ILE A 227 -9.06 -7.04 65.64
CA ILE A 227 -7.84 -7.59 66.31
C ILE A 227 -7.48 -9.10 66.22
N SER A 228 -6.17 -9.32 65.98
CA SER A 228 -5.25 -10.42 66.36
C SER A 228 -5.23 -11.83 65.69
N SER A 229 -4.06 -12.07 65.07
CA SER A 229 -3.05 -13.12 65.40
C SER A 229 -3.21 -14.61 64.98
N ASP A 230 -2.24 -15.02 64.15
CA ASP A 230 -1.27 -16.11 64.35
C ASP A 230 -1.69 -17.60 64.45
N SER A 231 -1.03 -18.36 63.55
CA SER A 231 -0.25 -19.59 63.81
C SER A 231 -0.78 -20.98 63.36
N MET A 232 0.11 -21.64 62.60
CA MET A 232 0.43 -23.08 62.54
C MET A 232 -0.67 -24.16 62.44
N VAL A 233 -0.77 -24.75 61.24
CA VAL A 233 -0.35 -26.15 60.93
C VAL A 233 -0.70 -27.24 61.98
N GLN A 234 -1.59 -28.21 61.65
CA GLN A 234 -1.24 -29.59 61.20
C GLN A 234 -2.43 -30.59 61.11
N THR A 235 -2.55 -31.31 59.98
CA THR A 235 -3.03 -32.73 59.79
C THR A 235 -4.50 -33.23 59.93
N THR A 236 -4.77 -34.25 59.09
CA THR A 236 -5.72 -35.40 59.18
C THR A 236 -7.24 -35.24 58.96
N ALA A 237 -7.64 -35.44 57.69
CA ALA A 237 -8.66 -36.36 57.14
C ALA A 237 -9.97 -36.70 57.91
N ASP A 238 -11.13 -36.56 57.22
CA ASP A 238 -11.86 -37.75 56.73
C ASP A 238 -12.87 -37.47 55.57
N MET A 239 -13.26 -38.56 54.88
CA MET A 239 -14.07 -38.81 53.66
C MET A 239 -15.22 -37.87 53.16
N ASN A 240 -15.14 -37.49 51.86
CA ASN A 240 -16.10 -37.77 50.73
C ASN A 240 -17.58 -37.23 50.77
N PRO A 241 -18.34 -37.05 49.64
CA PRO A 241 -18.02 -36.92 48.18
C PRO A 241 -18.58 -35.61 47.52
N ASN A 242 -18.46 -35.51 46.19
CA ASN A 242 -19.24 -34.66 45.26
C ASN A 242 -19.02 -33.13 45.21
N SER A 243 -18.03 -32.71 44.42
CA SER A 243 -18.19 -31.58 43.49
C SER A 243 -17.18 -31.71 42.33
N ALA A 244 -17.66 -31.87 41.10
CA ALA A 244 -16.81 -31.98 39.91
C ALA A 244 -17.36 -31.12 38.78
N ARG A 245 -16.48 -30.29 38.16
CA ARG A 245 -16.36 -29.99 36.71
C ARG A 245 -15.67 -28.64 36.46
N ASN A 246 -14.93 -28.59 35.35
CA ASN A 246 -14.53 -27.40 34.58
C ASN A 246 -13.67 -26.33 35.27
N GLU A 247 -12.44 -26.69 35.64
CA GLU A 247 -11.27 -25.79 35.54
C GLU A 247 -10.11 -26.59 34.91
N GLY A 248 -9.28 -25.93 34.09
CA GLY A 248 -8.12 -26.52 33.39
C GLY A 248 -8.40 -27.01 31.96
N ARG A 249 -8.27 -26.10 30.98
CA ARG A 249 -7.88 -26.39 29.58
C ARG A 249 -7.58 -25.16 28.70
N ASP A 250 -7.93 -23.95 29.14
CA ASP A 250 -7.62 -22.71 28.39
C ASP A 250 -6.15 -22.24 28.58
N ASP A 251 -5.46 -22.73 29.63
CA ASP A 251 -4.16 -22.17 30.05
C ASP A 251 -2.96 -22.61 29.21
N ALA A 252 -2.98 -23.81 28.60
CA ALA A 252 -1.78 -24.49 28.09
C ALA A 252 -0.99 -23.71 27.01
N LEU A 253 -1.68 -23.18 26.00
CA LEU A 253 -1.06 -22.33 24.97
C LEU A 253 -0.59 -20.99 25.54
N SER A 254 -1.27 -20.47 26.58
CA SER A 254 -0.83 -19.26 27.27
C SER A 254 0.42 -19.49 28.12
N GLU A 255 0.55 -20.67 28.75
CA GLU A 255 1.75 -21.04 29.50
C GLU A 255 2.94 -21.26 28.58
N GLN A 256 2.78 -21.96 27.44
CA GLN A 256 3.89 -22.11 26.47
C GLN A 256 4.38 -20.75 25.97
N ALA A 257 3.50 -19.91 25.41
CA ALA A 257 3.89 -18.60 24.89
C ALA A 257 4.40 -17.62 25.96
N SER A 258 3.90 -17.68 27.20
CA SER A 258 4.40 -16.84 28.30
C SER A 258 5.64 -17.40 29.01
N SER A 259 6.02 -18.65 28.73
CA SER A 259 7.25 -19.28 29.23
C SER A 259 8.46 -19.10 28.30
N PHE A 260 8.29 -18.59 27.08
CA PHE A 260 9.39 -18.35 26.16
C PHE A 260 10.31 -17.24 26.69
N THR A 261 11.37 -17.64 27.40
CA THR A 261 12.46 -16.76 27.79
C THR A 261 13.41 -16.58 26.62
N PHE A 262 13.67 -15.33 26.24
CA PHE A 262 14.78 -14.97 25.36
C PHE A 262 16.10 -15.66 25.78
N PRO A 263 17.00 -15.97 24.83
CA PRO A 263 18.37 -16.37 25.13
C PRO A 263 19.07 -15.41 26.11
N ASP A 264 19.93 -15.95 26.98
CA ASP A 264 20.67 -15.18 28.02
C ASP A 264 21.52 -14.01 27.46
N ASP A 265 21.81 -14.02 26.16
CA ASP A 265 22.57 -13.00 25.44
C ASP A 265 21.77 -12.23 24.37
N TRP A 266 20.44 -12.38 24.32
CA TRP A 266 19.55 -11.64 23.41
C TRP A 266 19.73 -10.11 23.48
N ASP A 267 19.80 -9.55 24.71
CA ASP A 267 20.12 -8.14 25.01
C ASP A 267 21.45 -7.66 24.37
N ARG A 268 22.31 -8.58 23.89
CA ARG A 268 23.59 -8.31 23.22
C ARG A 268 23.56 -8.54 21.71
N GLN A 269 22.72 -9.46 21.23
CA GLN A 269 22.51 -9.75 19.81
C GLN A 269 21.73 -8.59 19.15
N HIS A 270 20.65 -8.13 19.81
CA HIS A 270 19.78 -7.04 19.34
C HIS A 270 19.84 -5.82 20.27
N PRO A 271 21.00 -5.14 20.42
CA PRO A 271 21.15 -4.03 21.35
C PRO A 271 20.37 -2.77 20.95
N ILE A 272 19.94 -2.67 19.68
CA ILE A 272 19.17 -1.56 19.11
C ILE A 272 18.15 -2.10 18.09
N LEU A 273 16.87 -1.87 18.37
CA LEU A 273 15.73 -2.27 17.52
C LEU A 273 15.20 -1.08 16.68
N SER A 274 14.32 -1.37 15.72
CA SER A 274 13.55 -0.35 15.02
C SER A 274 12.69 0.49 15.99
N PRO A 275 12.48 1.81 15.74
CA PRO A 275 11.66 2.67 16.61
C PRO A 275 10.20 2.20 16.84
N ASN A 276 9.65 1.34 15.96
CA ASN A 276 8.32 0.72 16.08
C ASN A 276 8.35 -0.81 15.96
N ALA A 277 9.48 -1.45 16.32
CA ALA A 277 9.65 -2.91 16.28
C ALA A 277 8.53 -3.67 16.99
N LYS A 278 8.02 -4.73 16.36
CA LYS A 278 6.94 -5.60 16.86
C LYS A 278 7.57 -6.82 17.54
N VAL A 279 8.14 -6.63 18.73
CA VAL A 279 8.86 -7.68 19.47
C VAL A 279 7.95 -8.89 19.75
N GLU A 280 6.67 -8.64 20.01
CA GLU A 280 5.64 -9.67 20.22
C GLU A 280 5.34 -10.49 18.96
N ALA A 281 5.47 -9.91 17.75
CA ALA A 281 5.30 -10.64 16.49
C ALA A 281 6.50 -11.55 16.21
N TYR A 282 7.72 -11.02 16.33
CA TYR A 282 8.95 -11.80 16.23
C TYR A 282 8.99 -12.97 17.24
N LEU A 283 8.57 -12.72 18.49
CA LEU A 283 8.44 -13.78 19.50
C LEU A 283 7.37 -14.82 19.14
N GLY A 284 6.27 -14.41 18.50
CA GLY A 284 5.27 -15.33 17.96
C GLY A 284 5.88 -16.26 16.93
N SER A 285 6.57 -15.70 15.93
CA SER A 285 7.28 -16.44 14.88
C SER A 285 8.34 -17.43 15.43
N LEU A 286 9.12 -17.03 16.44
CA LEU A 286 10.05 -17.97 17.11
C LEU A 286 9.30 -19.09 17.84
N ALA A 287 8.20 -18.77 18.54
CA ALA A 287 7.41 -19.77 19.24
C ALA A 287 6.72 -20.75 18.28
N GLU A 288 6.26 -20.28 17.11
CA GLU A 288 5.61 -21.10 16.07
C GLU A 288 6.54 -22.20 15.53
N LYS A 289 7.85 -21.94 15.40
CA LYS A 289 8.84 -22.96 15.01
C LYS A 289 9.14 -24.01 16.07
N GLU A 290 8.89 -23.73 17.35
CA GLU A 290 9.06 -24.68 18.46
C GLU A 290 7.77 -25.52 18.72
N ILE A 291 6.69 -25.32 17.95
CA ILE A 291 5.44 -26.07 18.12
C ILE A 291 5.64 -27.55 17.75
N VAL A 292 5.39 -28.43 18.72
CA VAL A 292 5.38 -29.88 18.54
C VAL A 292 3.96 -30.37 18.24
N PHE A 293 3.61 -30.35 16.95
CA PHE A 293 2.32 -30.80 16.43
C PHE A 293 2.06 -32.30 16.66
N HIS A 294 0.81 -32.67 16.87
CA HIS A 294 0.39 -34.07 16.91
C HIS A 294 0.47 -34.68 15.49
N PRO A 295 0.90 -35.95 15.31
CA PRO A 295 1.11 -36.53 13.96
C PRO A 295 -0.12 -36.60 13.04
N ALA A 296 -1.32 -36.32 13.55
CA ALA A 296 -2.57 -36.27 12.78
C ALA A 296 -3.04 -34.84 12.45
N ASP A 297 -2.36 -33.79 12.96
CA ASP A 297 -2.71 -32.40 12.66
C ASP A 297 -2.48 -32.09 11.18
N GLY A 298 -3.39 -31.33 10.57
CA GLY A 298 -3.45 -31.17 9.11
C GLY A 298 -3.79 -32.47 8.35
N GLY A 299 -4.16 -33.54 9.06
CA GLY A 299 -4.48 -34.84 8.48
C GLY A 299 -5.81 -34.87 7.75
N GLY A 300 -5.77 -34.76 6.43
CA GLY A 300 -6.94 -34.98 5.56
C GLY A 300 -6.77 -34.41 4.16
N ARG A 301 -7.90 -34.21 3.49
CA ARG A 301 -8.00 -33.49 2.20
C ARG A 301 -9.39 -32.86 2.05
N ALA A 302 -9.47 -31.70 1.42
CA ALA A 302 -10.72 -31.06 1.06
C ALA A 302 -10.82 -30.89 -0.46
N TRP A 303 -12.03 -30.88 -1.01
CA TRP A 303 -12.26 -30.52 -2.40
C TRP A 303 -13.61 -29.84 -2.60
N LEU A 304 -13.68 -29.01 -3.64
CA LEU A 304 -14.90 -28.33 -4.09
C LEU A 304 -15.89 -29.36 -4.67
N VAL A 305 -17.14 -29.31 -4.21
CA VAL A 305 -18.25 -30.12 -4.74
C VAL A 305 -19.19 -29.26 -5.57
N ALA A 306 -19.53 -28.06 -5.08
CA ALA A 306 -20.35 -27.10 -5.81
C ALA A 306 -20.07 -25.66 -5.37
N GLN A 307 -20.37 -24.72 -6.27
CA GLN A 307 -20.43 -23.29 -5.99
C GLN A 307 -21.71 -22.73 -6.60
N THR A 308 -22.44 -21.90 -5.86
CA THR A 308 -23.73 -21.34 -6.29
C THR A 308 -23.79 -19.85 -5.97
N SER A 309 -23.95 -19.02 -6.99
CA SER A 309 -24.16 -17.59 -6.82
C SER A 309 -25.51 -17.32 -6.16
N ILE A 310 -25.50 -16.56 -5.07
CA ILE A 310 -26.71 -16.02 -4.43
C ILE A 310 -27.13 -14.74 -5.17
N ASP A 311 -26.19 -14.02 -5.79
CA ASP A 311 -26.51 -12.98 -6.77
C ASP A 311 -27.08 -13.63 -8.04
N THR A 312 -28.34 -13.32 -8.33
CA THR A 312 -29.09 -13.83 -9.50
C THR A 312 -28.88 -13.01 -10.77
N GLN A 313 -28.12 -11.90 -10.72
CA GLN A 313 -27.87 -11.04 -11.88
C GLN A 313 -26.74 -11.53 -12.78
N TRP A 314 -25.88 -12.43 -12.31
CA TRP A 314 -24.76 -12.95 -13.10
C TRP A 314 -25.03 -14.37 -13.64
N GLN A 315 -24.68 -14.62 -14.91
CA GLN A 315 -24.80 -15.94 -15.55
C GLN A 315 -23.42 -16.41 -16.04
N ALA A 316 -23.04 -17.63 -15.64
CA ALA A 316 -21.73 -18.24 -15.93
C ALA A 316 -21.56 -18.71 -17.41
N SER A 317 -22.30 -18.11 -18.35
CA SER A 317 -22.21 -18.40 -19.79
C SER A 317 -21.00 -17.74 -20.44
N ASP A 318 -20.60 -16.57 -19.95
CA ASP A 318 -19.88 -15.59 -20.77
C ASP A 318 -18.36 -15.83 -20.81
N TRP A 319 -17.81 -16.48 -19.77
CA TRP A 319 -16.38 -16.81 -19.68
C TRP A 319 -15.95 -18.07 -20.45
N ARG A 320 -16.88 -18.94 -20.89
CA ARG A 320 -16.57 -20.30 -21.44
C ARG A 320 -15.92 -20.33 -22.84
N ARG A 321 -15.19 -19.28 -23.22
CA ARG A 321 -14.60 -19.10 -24.57
C ARG A 321 -13.15 -18.64 -24.59
N ALA A 322 -12.61 -18.11 -23.50
CA ALA A 322 -11.35 -17.37 -23.53
C ALA A 322 -10.09 -18.27 -23.49
N ASP A 323 -10.14 -19.39 -22.77
CA ASP A 323 -8.95 -20.22 -22.56
C ASP A 323 -8.52 -21.00 -23.81
N GLY A 324 -7.30 -20.74 -24.25
CA GLY A 324 -6.61 -21.51 -25.28
C GLY A 324 -6.39 -22.97 -24.86
N PRO A 325 -6.11 -23.88 -25.80
CA PRO A 325 -6.15 -25.33 -25.59
C PRO A 325 -5.05 -25.92 -24.67
N SER A 326 -4.32 -25.11 -23.91
CA SER A 326 -3.22 -25.54 -23.02
C SER A 326 -3.63 -25.79 -21.57
N HIS A 327 -4.78 -25.29 -21.10
CA HIS A 327 -5.25 -25.49 -19.73
C HIS A 327 -6.64 -26.12 -19.73
N ARG A 328 -6.69 -27.40 -19.36
CA ARG A 328 -7.88 -28.26 -19.52
C ARG A 328 -8.22 -29.06 -18.27
N GLU A 329 -7.63 -28.68 -17.13
CA GLU A 329 -7.53 -29.51 -15.93
C GLU A 329 -8.37 -29.00 -14.75
N ASP A 330 -8.87 -27.75 -14.78
CA ASP A 330 -9.94 -27.29 -13.88
C ASP A 330 -11.29 -27.29 -14.62
N PRO A 331 -12.30 -28.06 -14.17
CA PRO A 331 -13.62 -28.12 -14.78
C PRO A 331 -14.60 -27.03 -14.30
N SER A 332 -14.22 -26.19 -13.33
CA SER A 332 -15.10 -25.23 -12.68
C SER A 332 -15.17 -23.90 -13.44
N PRO A 333 -16.35 -23.27 -13.61
CA PRO A 333 -16.41 -21.91 -14.15
C PRO A 333 -15.84 -20.90 -13.15
N PRO A 334 -15.27 -19.76 -13.59
CA PRO A 334 -14.79 -18.74 -12.68
C PRO A 334 -15.93 -18.14 -11.84
N VAL A 335 -15.59 -17.78 -10.60
CA VAL A 335 -16.45 -17.08 -9.63
C VAL A 335 -16.14 -15.59 -9.72
N PRO A 336 -17.12 -14.68 -9.93
CA PRO A 336 -16.77 -13.27 -10.12
C PRO A 336 -16.34 -12.60 -8.82
N VAL A 337 -15.34 -11.71 -8.91
CA VAL A 337 -14.90 -10.84 -7.82
C VAL A 337 -16.07 -10.09 -7.16
N SER A 338 -16.00 -9.95 -5.84
CA SER A 338 -16.99 -9.25 -5.00
C SER A 338 -18.43 -9.76 -5.16
N THR A 339 -18.64 -11.08 -5.24
CA THR A 339 -19.98 -11.68 -5.30
C THR A 339 -20.33 -12.53 -4.09
N ALA A 340 -21.63 -12.60 -3.78
CA ALA A 340 -22.18 -13.47 -2.73
C ALA A 340 -22.35 -14.90 -3.24
N GLN A 341 -21.60 -15.83 -2.66
CA GLN A 341 -21.58 -17.25 -3.04
C GLN A 341 -22.01 -18.15 -1.87
N LYS A 342 -22.54 -19.32 -2.21
CA LYS A 342 -22.56 -20.52 -1.37
C LYS A 342 -21.55 -21.52 -1.94
N ILE A 343 -20.58 -21.93 -1.14
CA ILE A 343 -19.46 -22.79 -1.54
C ILE A 343 -19.53 -24.09 -0.74
N GLU A 344 -19.69 -25.21 -1.44
CA GLU A 344 -19.93 -26.54 -0.86
C GLU A 344 -18.70 -27.42 -1.10
N LEU A 345 -18.11 -27.89 -0.01
CA LEU A 345 -16.88 -28.68 0.03
C LEU A 345 -17.15 -30.02 0.71
N VAL A 346 -16.33 -31.02 0.40
CA VAL A 346 -16.18 -32.21 1.26
C VAL A 346 -14.77 -32.21 1.83
N PHE A 347 -14.68 -32.40 3.14
CA PHE A 347 -13.45 -32.78 3.82
C PHE A 347 -13.47 -34.28 4.10
N GLU A 348 -12.35 -34.95 3.85
CA GLU A 348 -12.13 -36.36 4.15
C GLU A 348 -11.01 -36.50 5.19
N VAL A 349 -11.33 -37.22 6.26
CA VAL A 349 -10.52 -37.38 7.47
C VAL A 349 -9.24 -38.16 7.17
N GLY A 350 -8.11 -37.65 7.65
CA GLY A 350 -6.78 -38.21 7.42
C GLY A 350 -6.56 -39.64 7.96
N PRO A 351 -5.42 -40.27 7.59
CA PRO A 351 -5.14 -41.69 7.86
C PRO A 351 -5.00 -42.06 9.35
N LEU A 352 -5.04 -41.08 10.26
CA LEU A 352 -4.91 -41.25 11.70
C LEU A 352 -6.18 -40.85 12.49
N GLY A 353 -7.25 -40.44 11.79
CA GLY A 353 -8.50 -39.99 12.41
C GLY A 353 -8.43 -38.58 13.02
N ILE A 354 -9.55 -38.12 13.59
CA ILE A 354 -9.64 -36.94 14.47
C ILE A 354 -10.34 -37.40 15.75
N ARG A 355 -9.76 -37.15 16.92
CA ARG A 355 -10.33 -37.62 18.19
C ARG A 355 -11.60 -36.85 18.56
N GLU A 356 -12.43 -37.44 19.42
CA GLU A 356 -13.46 -36.69 20.12
C GLU A 356 -12.80 -35.57 20.94
N GLY A 357 -13.26 -34.33 20.76
CA GLY A 357 -12.63 -33.12 21.27
C GLY A 357 -11.73 -32.38 20.27
N GLY A 358 -11.29 -33.01 19.18
CA GLY A 358 -10.52 -32.39 18.11
C GLY A 358 -11.30 -31.31 17.35
N ILE A 359 -10.59 -30.40 16.68
CA ILE A 359 -11.15 -29.15 16.15
C ILE A 359 -10.79 -28.96 14.67
N LEU A 360 -11.82 -28.73 13.86
CA LEU A 360 -11.73 -28.35 12.46
C LEU A 360 -11.89 -26.83 12.31
N TYR A 361 -10.97 -26.20 11.58
CA TYR A 361 -11.00 -24.77 11.26
C TYR A 361 -11.22 -24.61 9.75
N VAL A 362 -12.21 -23.82 9.35
CA VAL A 362 -12.58 -23.55 7.95
C VAL A 362 -12.61 -22.04 7.72
N MET A 363 -11.90 -21.58 6.70
CA MET A 363 -11.92 -20.17 6.28
C MET A 363 -11.50 -20.02 4.81
N PRO A 364 -11.94 -18.97 4.09
CA PRO A 364 -11.22 -18.53 2.91
C PRO A 364 -9.80 -18.04 3.28
N GLU A 365 -9.00 -17.67 2.29
CA GLU A 365 -7.79 -16.88 2.48
C GLU A 365 -8.03 -15.71 3.45
N PRO A 366 -7.11 -15.44 4.40
CA PRO A 366 -7.36 -14.47 5.47
C PRO A 366 -7.30 -13.01 5.04
N PHE A 367 -6.83 -12.72 3.82
CA PHE A 367 -6.45 -11.40 3.37
C PHE A 367 -7.53 -10.75 2.47
N TRP A 368 -7.41 -9.43 2.28
CA TRP A 368 -8.23 -8.63 1.35
C TRP A 368 -9.74 -8.67 1.65
N SER A 369 -10.59 -8.84 0.63
CA SER A 369 -12.04 -8.60 0.72
C SER A 369 -12.91 -9.86 0.86
N TRP A 370 -12.30 -11.01 1.18
CA TRP A 370 -13.03 -12.20 1.61
C TRP A 370 -13.80 -11.95 2.91
N SER A 371 -15.08 -12.36 2.98
CA SER A 371 -15.82 -12.30 4.26
C SER A 371 -15.39 -13.40 5.22
N GLU A 372 -15.13 -13.04 6.48
CA GLU A 372 -14.75 -13.97 7.55
C GLU A 372 -15.76 -15.12 7.70
N ALA A 373 -15.27 -16.36 7.66
CA ALA A 373 -16.08 -17.53 7.97
C ALA A 373 -16.50 -17.52 9.46
N GLN A 374 -17.78 -17.73 9.75
CA GLN A 374 -18.32 -17.75 11.11
C GLN A 374 -19.41 -18.82 11.27
N ALA A 375 -19.42 -19.54 12.38
CA ALA A 375 -20.35 -20.66 12.62
C ALA A 375 -21.56 -20.29 13.52
N GLU A 376 -21.70 -19.02 13.91
CA GLU A 376 -22.59 -18.59 15.00
C GLU A 376 -23.93 -18.03 14.53
N THR A 377 -23.96 -17.28 13.42
CA THR A 377 -25.10 -16.40 13.05
C THR A 377 -25.61 -16.67 11.63
N PRO A 378 -26.69 -17.46 11.46
CA PRO A 378 -27.19 -17.93 10.15
C PRO A 378 -27.65 -16.87 9.14
N TYR A 379 -27.84 -15.62 9.58
CA TYR A 379 -28.34 -14.51 8.78
C TYR A 379 -27.29 -13.42 8.51
N LEU A 380 -26.05 -13.62 8.97
CA LEU A 380 -24.91 -12.78 8.59
C LEU A 380 -24.12 -13.39 7.43
N VAL A 381 -23.26 -12.56 6.83
CA VAL A 381 -22.29 -12.98 5.83
C VAL A 381 -21.31 -14.02 6.41
N GLY A 382 -20.70 -14.83 5.56
CA GLY A 382 -19.69 -15.82 5.95
C GLY A 382 -20.22 -16.99 6.80
N TYR A 383 -21.55 -17.11 7.00
CA TYR A 383 -22.11 -18.19 7.81
C TYR A 383 -21.72 -19.55 7.26
N THR A 384 -21.09 -20.37 8.09
CA THR A 384 -20.49 -21.65 7.71
C THR A 384 -21.08 -22.78 8.54
N THR A 385 -21.34 -23.93 7.91
CA THR A 385 -21.79 -25.15 8.57
C THR A 385 -20.91 -26.33 8.19
N ALA A 386 -20.56 -27.18 9.15
CA ALA A 386 -19.96 -28.49 8.94
C ALA A 386 -20.90 -29.59 9.43
N THR A 387 -20.97 -30.73 8.75
CA THR A 387 -21.84 -31.85 9.14
C THR A 387 -21.21 -33.18 8.76
N ALA A 388 -21.05 -34.09 9.71
CA ALA A 388 -20.57 -35.45 9.42
C ALA A 388 -21.61 -36.23 8.61
N ARG A 389 -21.16 -37.01 7.63
CA ARG A 389 -22.03 -37.90 6.83
C ARG A 389 -22.58 -39.10 7.61
N LEU A 390 -22.10 -39.32 8.82
CA LEU A 390 -22.52 -40.39 9.74
C LEU A 390 -23.14 -39.75 10.98
N ALA A 391 -24.36 -40.18 11.30
CA ALA A 391 -25.23 -39.52 12.27
C ALA A 391 -24.89 -39.78 13.75
N ASP A 392 -23.72 -40.36 14.02
CA ASP A 392 -23.17 -40.65 15.35
C ASP A 392 -21.96 -39.76 15.72
N VAL A 393 -21.65 -38.77 14.87
CA VAL A 393 -20.69 -37.68 15.16
C VAL A 393 -21.38 -36.33 14.99
N GLU A 394 -21.18 -35.42 15.95
CA GLU A 394 -21.65 -34.03 15.88
C GLU A 394 -20.45 -33.08 15.65
N LEU A 395 -20.66 -32.04 14.83
CA LEU A 395 -19.69 -30.97 14.59
C LEU A 395 -20.20 -29.70 15.27
N VAL A 396 -19.85 -29.53 16.54
CA VAL A 396 -20.36 -28.46 17.40
C VAL A 396 -19.67 -27.14 17.03
N PRO A 397 -20.41 -26.10 16.59
CA PRO A 397 -19.82 -24.83 16.21
C PRO A 397 -19.22 -24.09 17.42
N MET A 398 -18.07 -23.47 17.23
CA MET A 398 -17.37 -22.67 18.24
C MET A 398 -17.40 -21.18 17.89
N VAL A 399 -17.25 -20.35 18.94
CA VAL A 399 -17.24 -18.87 18.82
C VAL A 399 -15.95 -18.40 18.14
N GLY A 400 -16.06 -17.34 17.32
CA GLY A 400 -14.89 -16.62 16.78
C GLY A 400 -14.35 -17.14 15.44
N GLY A 401 -15.11 -17.95 14.70
CA GLY A 401 -14.77 -18.29 13.31
C GLY A 401 -15.61 -19.44 12.72
N GLY A 402 -15.20 -19.95 11.56
CA GLY A 402 -15.70 -21.20 10.97
C GLY A 402 -15.10 -22.42 11.66
N ILE A 403 -15.29 -22.52 12.98
CA ILE A 403 -14.59 -23.47 13.86
C ILE A 403 -15.59 -24.50 14.37
N PHE A 404 -15.25 -25.79 14.31
CA PHE A 404 -16.14 -26.90 14.67
C PHE A 404 -15.40 -27.97 15.49
N ARG A 405 -15.92 -28.31 16.68
CA ARG A 405 -15.40 -29.40 17.52
C ARG A 405 -16.12 -30.71 17.23
N VAL A 406 -15.36 -31.80 17.20
CA VAL A 406 -15.87 -33.18 17.03
C VAL A 406 -16.40 -33.69 18.37
N GLU A 407 -17.68 -34.08 18.44
CA GLU A 407 -18.31 -34.67 19.64
C GLU A 407 -19.10 -35.95 19.32
N GLY A 408 -19.32 -36.81 20.32
CA GLY A 408 -20.10 -38.05 20.23
C GLY A 408 -19.24 -39.30 20.03
N ARG A 409 -18.24 -39.21 19.13
CA ARG A 409 -17.08 -40.11 19.03
C ARG A 409 -15.97 -39.48 18.21
N ALA A 410 -14.82 -40.15 18.14
CA ALA A 410 -13.77 -39.85 17.17
C ALA A 410 -14.23 -40.12 15.72
N LEU A 411 -13.72 -39.32 14.79
CA LEU A 411 -13.83 -39.55 13.34
C LEU A 411 -12.74 -40.54 12.89
N GLU A 412 -13.15 -41.57 12.17
CA GLU A 412 -12.28 -42.62 11.64
C GLU A 412 -11.66 -42.23 10.29
N PRO A 413 -10.51 -42.80 9.91
CA PRO A 413 -9.85 -42.53 8.62
C PRO A 413 -10.77 -42.72 7.40
N GLY A 414 -10.86 -41.70 6.55
CA GLY A 414 -11.71 -41.71 5.36
C GLY A 414 -13.19 -41.42 5.61
N GLU A 415 -13.61 -41.16 6.85
CA GLU A 415 -14.92 -40.54 7.11
C GLU A 415 -14.96 -39.11 6.54
N GLN A 416 -16.16 -38.61 6.27
CA GLN A 416 -16.35 -37.39 5.47
C GLN A 416 -17.31 -36.40 6.14
N ILE A 417 -16.94 -35.12 6.05
CA ILE A 417 -17.70 -33.97 6.53
C ILE A 417 -18.12 -33.15 5.31
N ASP A 418 -19.42 -32.89 5.18
CA ASP A 418 -19.94 -31.89 4.26
C ASP A 418 -19.79 -30.50 4.90
N ILE A 419 -19.11 -29.59 4.20
CA ILE A 419 -18.82 -28.22 4.67
C ILE A 419 -19.47 -27.25 3.69
N VAL A 420 -20.15 -26.23 4.22
CA VAL A 420 -20.78 -25.18 3.41
C VAL A 420 -20.37 -23.82 3.95
N LEU A 421 -19.48 -23.14 3.22
CA LEU A 421 -19.12 -21.74 3.45
C LEU A 421 -20.15 -20.85 2.74
N GLY A 422 -20.74 -19.88 3.45
CA GLY A 422 -21.86 -19.09 2.93
C GLY A 422 -23.18 -19.86 2.90
N ALA A 423 -23.42 -20.75 3.88
CA ALA A 423 -24.66 -21.49 4.06
C ALA A 423 -25.89 -20.60 4.36
N GLY A 424 -25.65 -19.39 4.87
CA GLY A 424 -26.69 -18.41 5.23
C GLY A 424 -27.26 -17.66 4.02
N SER A 425 -28.37 -16.97 4.19
CA SER A 425 -29.05 -16.24 3.10
C SER A 425 -28.24 -15.07 2.50
N MET A 426 -27.13 -14.70 3.12
CA MET A 426 -26.19 -13.65 2.66
C MET A 426 -24.97 -14.21 1.92
N GLY A 427 -24.71 -15.52 2.00
CA GLY A 427 -23.52 -16.15 1.42
C GLY A 427 -22.20 -15.77 2.10
N THR A 428 -21.10 -16.20 1.49
CA THR A 428 -19.77 -15.62 1.68
C THR A 428 -19.55 -14.59 0.57
N ILE A 429 -18.89 -13.46 0.87
CA ILE A 429 -18.39 -12.53 -0.15
C ILE A 429 -17.01 -13.01 -0.56
N VAL A 430 -16.84 -13.19 -1.88
CA VAL A 430 -15.57 -13.53 -2.54
C VAL A 430 -14.72 -12.27 -2.67
N ASP A 431 -13.40 -12.43 -2.63
CA ASP A 431 -12.42 -11.36 -2.79
C ASP A 431 -12.68 -10.47 -4.02
N GLU A 432 -12.16 -9.25 -3.98
CA GLU A 432 -12.29 -8.27 -5.05
C GLU A 432 -11.17 -8.32 -6.10
N PHE A 433 -10.14 -9.14 -5.87
CA PHE A 433 -9.05 -9.38 -6.79
C PHE A 433 -9.16 -10.74 -7.49
N ALA A 434 -8.81 -10.79 -8.78
CA ALA A 434 -9.04 -11.95 -9.63
C ALA A 434 -7.80 -12.87 -9.70
N GLY A 435 -7.87 -14.02 -9.03
CA GLY A 435 -6.82 -15.04 -9.00
C GLY A 435 -7.27 -16.42 -9.47
N ARG A 436 -6.31 -17.22 -9.98
CA ARG A 436 -6.45 -18.68 -10.04
C ARG A 436 -5.89 -19.31 -8.77
N GLU A 437 -6.34 -20.51 -8.45
CA GLU A 437 -5.91 -21.31 -7.29
C GLU A 437 -6.26 -20.76 -5.90
N ALA A 438 -7.20 -19.80 -5.81
CA ALA A 438 -7.63 -19.23 -4.52
C ALA A 438 -8.18 -20.30 -3.58
N GLU A 439 -7.66 -20.41 -2.35
CA GLU A 439 -7.92 -21.52 -1.44
C GLU A 439 -9.03 -21.24 -0.42
N ILE A 440 -9.92 -22.22 -0.24
CA ILE A 440 -10.64 -22.36 1.03
C ILE A 440 -9.79 -23.25 1.94
N LEU A 441 -9.12 -22.59 2.87
CA LEU A 441 -8.19 -23.15 3.82
C LEU A 441 -8.94 -23.98 4.87
N VAL A 442 -8.37 -25.14 5.18
CA VAL A 442 -8.82 -26.00 6.26
C VAL A 442 -7.62 -26.37 7.12
N ALA A 443 -7.74 -26.18 8.43
CA ALA A 443 -6.78 -26.68 9.41
C ALA A 443 -7.43 -27.68 10.38
N VAL A 444 -6.63 -28.62 10.87
CA VAL A 444 -7.04 -29.67 11.79
C VAL A 444 -6.14 -29.66 13.02
N ASP A 445 -6.76 -29.50 14.18
CA ASP A 445 -6.30 -29.91 15.51
C ASP A 445 -6.88 -31.31 15.75
N ALA A 446 -6.03 -32.33 15.76
CA ALA A 446 -6.50 -33.71 15.68
C ALA A 446 -6.83 -34.36 17.03
N ASP A 447 -6.39 -33.79 18.16
CA ASP A 447 -6.71 -34.31 19.50
C ASP A 447 -7.21 -33.31 20.55
N GLY A 448 -7.42 -32.07 20.16
CA GLY A 448 -8.09 -31.03 20.95
C GLY A 448 -7.18 -30.40 21.99
N ASP A 449 -5.90 -30.20 21.67
CA ASP A 449 -4.94 -29.49 22.54
C ASP A 449 -4.80 -27.99 22.20
N GLY A 450 -5.38 -27.55 21.08
CA GLY A 450 -5.36 -26.17 20.58
C GLY A 450 -4.35 -25.93 19.45
N THR A 451 -3.44 -26.88 19.20
CA THR A 451 -2.46 -26.86 18.12
C THR A 451 -3.09 -27.35 16.82
N ARG A 452 -2.77 -26.75 15.67
CA ARG A 452 -3.36 -27.14 14.37
C ARG A 452 -2.37 -27.01 13.23
N ARG A 453 -2.54 -27.81 12.17
CA ARG A 453 -1.89 -27.57 10.86
C ARG A 453 -2.91 -27.41 9.75
N TRP A 454 -2.55 -26.62 8.74
CA TRP A 454 -3.23 -26.62 7.44
C TRP A 454 -3.13 -28.00 6.78
N ILE A 455 -4.16 -28.39 6.04
CA ILE A 455 -4.12 -29.61 5.24
C ILE A 455 -3.30 -29.38 3.95
N GLU A 456 -2.55 -30.37 3.47
CA GLU A 456 -1.79 -30.27 2.21
C GLU A 456 -2.67 -29.97 0.98
N LYS A 457 -3.95 -30.33 1.05
CA LYS A 457 -4.87 -30.40 -0.10
C LYS A 457 -6.16 -29.66 0.23
N SER A 458 -6.06 -28.33 0.23
CA SER A 458 -7.19 -27.39 0.28
C SER A 458 -8.11 -27.53 -0.93
N ALA A 459 -9.35 -27.04 -0.80
CA ALA A 459 -10.20 -26.81 -1.96
C ALA A 459 -9.76 -25.51 -2.65
N ARG A 460 -9.67 -25.52 -4.00
CA ARG A 460 -9.31 -24.37 -4.82
C ARG A 460 -10.48 -23.84 -5.64
N LEU A 461 -10.42 -22.55 -5.92
CA LEU A 461 -11.38 -21.78 -6.72
C LEU A 461 -10.61 -20.99 -7.79
N HIS A 462 -11.29 -20.64 -8.87
CA HIS A 462 -10.84 -19.59 -9.78
C HIS A 462 -11.75 -18.37 -9.61
N ILE A 463 -11.17 -17.27 -9.15
CA ILE A 463 -11.83 -15.96 -9.08
C ILE A 463 -11.57 -15.21 -10.40
N GLY A 464 -12.63 -14.75 -11.06
CA GLY A 464 -12.59 -14.04 -12.34
C GLY A 464 -13.00 -12.57 -12.21
N ALA A 465 -12.41 -11.72 -13.05
CA ALA A 465 -12.74 -10.30 -13.12
C ALA A 465 -14.21 -10.04 -13.49
N ARG A 466 -14.69 -8.82 -13.20
CA ARG A 466 -15.99 -8.34 -13.72
C ARG A 466 -15.83 -7.88 -15.18
N ALA A 467 -16.92 -7.37 -15.76
CA ALA A 467 -16.85 -6.71 -17.06
C ALA A 467 -15.87 -5.53 -16.99
N GLY A 468 -15.05 -5.35 -18.03
CA GLY A 468 -14.07 -4.28 -18.08
C GLY A 468 -14.71 -2.90 -18.11
N THR A 469 -14.11 -1.95 -17.39
CA THR A 469 -14.60 -0.56 -17.23
C THR A 469 -13.51 0.49 -17.49
N ARG A 470 -12.25 0.08 -17.68
CA ARG A 470 -11.11 0.96 -17.96
C ARG A 470 -10.23 0.36 -19.06
N ILE A 471 -9.59 1.21 -19.86
CA ILE A 471 -8.50 0.83 -20.77
C ILE A 471 -7.15 1.34 -20.25
N ILE A 472 -6.12 0.51 -20.37
CA ILE A 472 -4.73 0.84 -20.04
C ILE A 472 -3.92 0.80 -21.33
N ALA A 473 -3.40 1.94 -21.76
CA ALA A 473 -2.59 2.07 -22.98
C ALA A 473 -1.15 2.51 -22.64
N LEU A 474 -0.17 1.65 -22.90
CA LEU A 474 1.22 1.84 -22.47
C LEU A 474 2.22 1.57 -23.61
N GLY A 475 3.22 2.44 -23.73
CA GLY A 475 4.35 2.32 -24.65
C GLY A 475 5.70 2.26 -23.92
N PRO A 476 6.81 2.02 -24.64
CA PRO A 476 8.16 2.16 -24.09
C PRO A 476 8.40 3.57 -23.56
N ALA A 477 9.25 3.71 -22.53
CA ALA A 477 9.62 5.03 -21.99
C ALA A 477 10.47 5.85 -22.99
N ASP A 478 11.41 5.18 -23.67
CA ASP A 478 12.14 5.76 -24.79
C ASP A 478 12.55 4.75 -25.88
N VAL A 479 12.85 5.30 -27.05
CA VAL A 479 13.24 4.58 -28.27
C VAL A 479 14.29 5.35 -29.08
N ALA A 480 15.04 4.65 -29.92
CA ALA A 480 15.94 5.28 -30.88
C ALA A 480 15.17 5.86 -32.08
N PRO A 481 15.65 6.94 -32.73
CA PRO A 481 15.03 7.45 -33.96
C PRO A 481 14.95 6.38 -35.05
N GLY A 482 13.83 6.33 -35.78
CA GLY A 482 13.57 5.34 -36.83
C GLY A 482 13.38 3.89 -36.36
N SER A 483 13.34 3.62 -35.04
CA SER A 483 13.11 2.26 -34.50
C SER A 483 11.63 1.96 -34.29
N SER A 484 11.31 0.66 -34.15
CA SER A 484 9.92 0.19 -33.98
C SER A 484 9.43 0.41 -32.55
N ILE A 485 8.23 0.97 -32.41
CA ILE A 485 7.51 1.16 -31.15
C ILE A 485 6.41 0.08 -31.07
N GLU A 486 6.27 -0.56 -29.90
CA GLU A 486 5.13 -1.42 -29.59
C GLU A 486 4.30 -0.79 -28.47
N LEU A 487 3.05 -0.46 -28.79
CA LEU A 487 2.02 0.08 -27.90
C LEU A 487 1.09 -1.07 -27.49
N ASN A 488 0.92 -1.25 -26.19
CA ASN A 488 0.12 -2.30 -25.57
C ASN A 488 -1.17 -1.71 -24.99
N ILE A 489 -2.32 -2.29 -25.34
CA ILE A 489 -3.64 -1.84 -24.90
C ILE A 489 -4.33 -3.01 -24.20
N ALA A 490 -4.70 -2.84 -22.94
CA ALA A 490 -5.44 -3.82 -22.15
C ALA A 490 -6.77 -3.23 -21.65
N ILE A 491 -7.73 -4.12 -21.33
CA ILE A 491 -8.94 -3.77 -20.60
C ILE A 491 -8.87 -4.36 -19.19
N VAL A 492 -9.30 -3.57 -18.21
CA VAL A 492 -9.41 -3.97 -16.80
C VAL A 492 -10.76 -3.54 -16.21
N ASP A 493 -11.19 -4.18 -15.14
CA ASP A 493 -12.38 -3.77 -14.39
C ASP A 493 -12.09 -2.61 -13.40
N GLU A 494 -13.06 -2.31 -12.53
CA GLU A 494 -13.01 -1.18 -11.60
C GLU A 494 -11.90 -1.32 -10.53
N ARG A 495 -11.43 -2.54 -10.24
CA ARG A 495 -10.32 -2.80 -9.31
C ARG A 495 -8.96 -2.96 -9.99
N GLY A 496 -8.92 -2.99 -11.32
CA GLY A 496 -7.69 -3.23 -12.09
C GLY A 496 -7.50 -4.69 -12.52
N ASN A 497 -8.46 -5.57 -12.20
CA ASN A 497 -8.40 -6.98 -12.60
C ASN A 497 -8.36 -7.09 -14.12
N ARG A 498 -7.57 -8.05 -14.63
CA ARG A 498 -7.55 -8.40 -16.06
C ARG A 498 -8.96 -8.86 -16.49
N ALA A 499 -9.66 -7.98 -17.20
CA ALA A 499 -11.03 -8.23 -17.66
C ALA A 499 -11.06 -8.63 -19.13
N LEU A 500 -12.10 -9.38 -19.52
CA LEU A 500 -12.36 -9.67 -20.93
C LEU A 500 -12.80 -8.41 -21.67
N TRP A 501 -12.42 -8.33 -22.94
CA TRP A 501 -12.92 -7.31 -23.85
C TRP A 501 -14.44 -7.45 -24.03
N PRO A 502 -15.23 -6.35 -24.01
CA PRO A 502 -16.69 -6.42 -24.10
C PRO A 502 -17.21 -7.23 -25.30
N ASP A 503 -17.88 -8.35 -25.02
CA ASP A 503 -18.34 -9.32 -26.02
C ASP A 503 -19.62 -8.79 -26.72
N HIS A 504 -19.41 -7.97 -27.76
CA HIS A 504 -20.42 -7.48 -28.71
C HIS A 504 -21.65 -6.75 -28.10
N ILE A 505 -21.54 -5.42 -27.89
CA ILE A 505 -22.73 -4.62 -27.55
C ILE A 505 -23.74 -4.65 -28.72
N ARG A 506 -24.96 -5.12 -28.41
CA ARG A 506 -26.13 -5.05 -29.30
C ARG A 506 -26.59 -3.60 -29.45
N GLU A 507 -26.25 -2.95 -30.57
CA GLU A 507 -26.90 -1.69 -30.96
C GLU A 507 -28.38 -1.94 -31.37
N PRO A 508 -29.36 -1.29 -30.73
CA PRO A 508 -30.74 -1.33 -31.20
C PRO A 508 -30.93 -0.29 -32.33
N ASN A 509 -30.96 -0.78 -33.58
CA ASN A 509 -31.32 -0.07 -34.82
C ASN A 509 -30.23 0.83 -35.45
N ALA A 510 -29.36 0.25 -36.28
CA ALA A 510 -28.59 0.95 -37.30
C ALA A 510 -28.64 0.19 -38.65
N ASN A 511 -29.07 0.86 -39.72
CA ASN A 511 -29.22 0.28 -41.07
C ASN A 511 -27.87 0.24 -41.82
N ASP A 512 -27.21 -0.92 -41.82
CA ASP A 512 -26.03 -1.25 -42.65
C ASP A 512 -25.80 -2.78 -42.65
N ASP A 513 -25.11 -3.31 -43.66
CA ASP A 513 -25.46 -4.59 -44.32
C ASP A 513 -24.52 -5.78 -43.98
N ARG A 514 -23.78 -5.74 -42.86
CA ARG A 514 -22.75 -6.75 -42.51
C ARG A 514 -23.21 -7.79 -41.46
N VAL A 515 -23.86 -8.87 -41.91
CA VAL A 515 -24.51 -9.88 -41.06
C VAL A 515 -23.75 -11.23 -41.05
N ASP A 516 -23.70 -11.89 -39.89
CA ASP A 516 -23.08 -13.21 -39.65
C ASP A 516 -24.02 -14.40 -40.00
N LEU A 517 -23.47 -15.62 -40.09
CA LEU A 517 -24.19 -16.85 -40.46
C LEU A 517 -25.39 -17.24 -39.56
N ARG A 518 -25.60 -16.56 -38.42
CA ARG A 518 -26.76 -16.72 -37.53
C ARG A 518 -27.82 -15.62 -37.68
N GLY A 519 -27.53 -14.56 -38.41
CA GLY A 519 -28.38 -13.37 -38.53
C GLY A 519 -28.03 -12.23 -37.55
N ASP A 520 -27.07 -12.43 -36.65
CA ASP A 520 -26.55 -11.38 -35.77
C ASP A 520 -25.56 -10.47 -36.53
N ARG A 521 -25.47 -9.19 -36.14
CA ARG A 521 -24.61 -8.20 -36.81
C ARG A 521 -23.37 -7.91 -35.96
N ARG A 522 -22.17 -8.21 -36.47
CA ARG A 522 -20.92 -7.81 -35.81
C ARG A 522 -20.64 -6.34 -36.08
N VAL A 523 -20.84 -5.50 -35.07
CA VAL A 523 -20.10 -4.23 -34.96
C VAL A 523 -18.72 -4.60 -34.39
N ALA A 524 -17.65 -4.15 -35.04
CA ALA A 524 -16.30 -4.29 -34.49
C ALA A 524 -16.13 -3.29 -33.34
N SER A 525 -15.47 -3.70 -32.26
CA SER A 525 -15.02 -2.74 -31.26
C SER A 525 -13.89 -1.93 -31.88
N GLU A 526 -14.06 -0.61 -31.99
CA GLU A 526 -13.09 0.30 -32.62
C GLU A 526 -12.41 1.18 -31.58
N PHE A 527 -11.13 1.48 -31.81
CA PHE A 527 -10.45 2.63 -31.22
C PHE A 527 -10.12 3.69 -32.27
N GLU A 528 -10.10 4.93 -31.82
CA GLU A 528 -9.42 6.05 -32.45
C GLU A 528 -8.15 6.41 -31.66
N ILE A 529 -7.09 6.75 -32.37
CA ILE A 529 -5.82 7.22 -31.79
C ILE A 529 -5.60 8.66 -32.23
N ASP A 530 -5.51 9.57 -31.28
CA ASP A 530 -5.17 10.98 -31.52
C ASP A 530 -3.76 11.32 -30.99
N VAL A 531 -3.14 12.32 -31.59
CA VAL A 531 -1.89 12.93 -31.10
C VAL A 531 -2.22 14.12 -30.21
N ILE A 532 -1.78 14.08 -28.96
CA ILE A 532 -1.83 15.24 -28.04
C ILE A 532 -0.71 16.23 -28.40
N GLN A 533 0.49 15.70 -28.66
CA GLN A 533 1.70 16.48 -28.97
C GLN A 533 2.72 15.57 -29.66
N GLY A 534 3.56 16.14 -30.54
CA GLY A 534 4.62 15.45 -31.25
C GLY A 534 4.31 15.24 -32.75
N PRO A 535 4.92 14.23 -33.40
CA PRO A 535 4.70 13.93 -34.82
C PRO A 535 3.25 13.54 -35.14
N SER A 536 2.81 13.81 -36.37
CA SER A 536 1.49 13.34 -36.83
C SER A 536 1.44 11.82 -37.01
N LEU A 537 0.24 11.24 -36.95
CA LEU A 537 0.02 9.80 -37.15
C LEU A 537 0.56 9.31 -38.50
N GLU A 538 0.44 10.12 -39.56
CA GLU A 538 1.01 9.85 -40.89
C GLU A 538 2.55 9.71 -40.83
N MET A 539 3.24 10.59 -40.08
CA MET A 539 4.70 10.51 -39.89
C MET A 539 5.13 9.29 -39.06
N LEU A 540 4.26 8.80 -38.17
CA LEU A 540 4.48 7.59 -37.36
C LEU A 540 4.14 6.30 -38.13
N GLY A 541 3.40 6.40 -39.24
CA GLY A 541 2.81 5.26 -39.93
C GLY A 541 1.61 4.64 -39.20
N LEU A 542 1.00 5.37 -38.27
CA LEU A 542 -0.18 4.93 -37.51
C LEU A 542 -1.47 5.14 -38.32
N ASN A 543 -2.32 4.12 -38.34
CA ASN A 543 -3.72 4.29 -38.71
C ASN A 543 -4.45 4.99 -37.56
N PRO A 544 -5.17 6.12 -37.77
CA PRO A 544 -5.99 6.75 -36.73
C PRO A 544 -7.11 5.86 -36.21
N ARG A 545 -7.49 4.78 -36.92
CA ARG A 545 -8.48 3.80 -36.44
C ARG A 545 -7.92 2.40 -36.33
N VAL A 546 -8.40 1.67 -35.32
CA VAL A 546 -8.02 0.30 -35.02
C VAL A 546 -9.29 -0.52 -34.80
N GLU A 547 -9.61 -1.39 -35.75
CA GLU A 547 -10.66 -2.40 -35.61
C GLU A 547 -10.13 -3.58 -34.79
N LEU A 548 -10.90 -4.08 -33.83
CA LEU A 548 -10.56 -5.25 -33.02
C LEU A 548 -11.31 -6.48 -33.56
N ASP A 549 -10.56 -7.54 -33.91
CA ASP A 549 -11.07 -8.82 -34.44
C ASP A 549 -11.76 -9.69 -33.37
N GLY A 550 -12.82 -9.15 -32.74
CA GLY A 550 -13.60 -9.81 -31.70
C GLY A 550 -12.99 -9.67 -30.29
N PRO A 551 -13.49 -10.47 -29.31
CA PRO A 551 -12.94 -10.46 -27.96
C PRO A 551 -11.53 -11.06 -27.96
N ALA A 552 -10.52 -10.24 -27.72
CA ALA A 552 -9.22 -10.74 -27.34
C ALA A 552 -9.31 -11.31 -25.90
N ALA A 553 -8.56 -12.37 -25.61
CA ALA A 553 -8.33 -12.77 -24.21
C ALA A 553 -7.25 -11.89 -23.57
N ASP A 554 -6.28 -11.44 -24.36
CA ASP A 554 -5.06 -10.74 -23.94
C ASP A 554 -5.09 -9.25 -24.34
N ALA A 555 -3.98 -8.54 -24.11
CA ALA A 555 -3.80 -7.17 -24.57
C ALA A 555 -3.58 -7.08 -26.10
N HIS A 556 -4.23 -6.10 -26.73
CA HIS A 556 -4.03 -5.76 -28.13
C HIS A 556 -2.71 -4.97 -28.32
N ARG A 557 -1.98 -5.23 -29.41
CA ARG A 557 -0.66 -4.65 -29.64
C ARG A 557 -0.55 -3.98 -31.00
N ILE A 558 -0.17 -2.70 -30.98
CA ILE A 558 0.01 -1.87 -32.17
C ILE A 558 1.49 -1.61 -32.38
N ARG A 559 1.97 -1.74 -33.61
CA ARG A 559 3.36 -1.44 -33.98
C ARG A 559 3.43 -0.32 -35.00
N PHE A 560 4.36 0.61 -34.77
CA PHE A 560 4.59 1.78 -35.62
C PHE A 560 6.06 2.24 -35.54
N THR A 561 6.44 3.25 -36.32
CA THR A 561 7.85 3.67 -36.43
C THR A 561 8.08 5.00 -35.73
N ALA A 562 9.13 5.10 -34.93
CA ALA A 562 9.59 6.36 -34.36
C ALA A 562 10.08 7.33 -35.46
N PRO A 563 9.90 8.66 -35.31
CA PRO A 563 10.48 9.63 -36.23
C PRO A 563 12.00 9.49 -36.34
N ASN A 564 12.57 9.92 -37.47
CA ASN A 564 14.02 9.88 -37.72
C ASN A 564 14.81 10.98 -36.97
N THR A 565 14.12 11.82 -36.20
CA THR A 565 14.67 12.91 -35.38
C THR A 565 14.27 12.73 -33.92
N PRO A 566 15.06 13.22 -32.95
CA PRO A 566 14.63 13.28 -31.56
C PRO A 566 13.36 14.13 -31.39
N ASP A 567 12.41 13.63 -30.59
CA ASP A 567 11.08 14.20 -30.36
C ASP A 567 10.45 13.54 -29.11
N THR A 568 9.26 13.97 -28.69
CA THR A 568 8.45 13.31 -27.65
C THR A 568 7.05 13.06 -28.19
N ILE A 569 6.66 11.79 -28.28
CA ILE A 569 5.34 11.37 -28.77
C ILE A 569 4.36 11.31 -27.58
N ARG A 570 3.19 11.95 -27.72
CA ARG A 570 2.08 11.88 -26.76
C ARG A 570 0.79 11.49 -27.49
N LEU A 571 0.23 10.33 -27.14
CA LEU A 571 -0.99 9.78 -27.77
C LEU A 571 -2.12 9.66 -26.75
N VAL A 572 -3.35 9.68 -27.24
CA VAL A 572 -4.55 9.28 -26.50
C VAL A 572 -5.36 8.30 -27.34
N ILE A 573 -5.92 7.29 -26.68
CA ILE A 573 -6.77 6.27 -27.30
C ILE A 573 -8.20 6.48 -26.80
N ARG A 574 -9.15 6.55 -27.73
CA ARG A 574 -10.59 6.72 -27.48
C ARG A 574 -11.36 5.57 -28.10
N GLY A 575 -12.17 4.87 -27.32
CA GLY A 575 -13.05 3.84 -27.86
C GLY A 575 -14.21 4.43 -28.66
N ARG A 576 -14.77 3.62 -29.55
CA ARG A 576 -15.89 3.96 -30.43
C ARG A 576 -16.94 2.86 -30.41
N GLY A 577 -18.19 3.23 -30.70
CA GLY A 577 -19.33 2.31 -30.66
C GLY A 577 -19.45 1.65 -29.28
N ALA A 578 -19.24 0.33 -29.23
CA ALA A 578 -19.26 -0.45 -27.99
C ALA A 578 -18.25 -0.01 -26.91
N LEU A 579 -17.21 0.76 -27.27
CA LEU A 579 -16.19 1.27 -26.36
C LEU A 579 -16.26 2.79 -26.12
N ALA A 580 -17.36 3.46 -26.44
CA ALA A 580 -17.43 4.94 -26.43
C ALA A 580 -17.05 5.63 -25.10
N ASP A 581 -17.22 4.96 -23.95
CA ASP A 581 -16.89 5.51 -22.62
C ASP A 581 -15.42 5.27 -22.20
N PHE A 582 -14.60 4.62 -23.05
CA PHE A 582 -13.23 4.22 -22.74
C PHE A 582 -12.20 5.21 -23.33
N GLU A 583 -11.45 5.92 -22.47
CA GLU A 583 -10.30 6.77 -22.87
C GLU A 583 -9.04 6.45 -22.05
N SER A 584 -7.86 6.49 -22.68
CA SER A 584 -6.55 6.30 -22.03
C SER A 584 -5.49 7.19 -22.68
N VAL A 585 -4.77 7.97 -21.88
CA VAL A 585 -3.58 8.71 -22.32
C VAL A 585 -2.36 7.79 -22.22
N VAL A 586 -1.62 7.65 -23.32
CA VAL A 586 -0.38 6.87 -23.35
C VAL A 586 0.72 7.66 -22.65
N ASN A 587 1.58 6.97 -21.88
CA ASN A 587 2.78 7.58 -21.32
C ASN A 587 3.63 8.27 -22.41
N PRO A 588 4.36 9.36 -22.09
CA PRO A 588 5.28 9.96 -23.05
C PRO A 588 6.29 8.92 -23.54
N ILE A 589 6.51 8.90 -24.87
CA ILE A 589 7.51 8.06 -25.52
C ILE A 589 8.59 8.99 -26.08
N VAL A 590 9.77 9.00 -25.44
CA VAL A 590 10.86 9.89 -25.85
C VAL A 590 11.70 9.25 -26.95
N VAL A 591 11.84 9.94 -28.07
CA VAL A 591 12.68 9.52 -29.18
C VAL A 591 14.05 10.17 -28.99
N ARG A 592 15.10 9.38 -28.73
CA ARG A 592 16.44 9.91 -28.42
C ARG A 592 17.58 9.01 -28.85
N ASN A 593 18.66 9.62 -29.33
CA ASN A 593 19.94 8.93 -29.54
C ASN A 593 20.67 8.78 -28.20
N SER A 594 20.89 7.55 -27.72
CA SER A 594 21.64 7.30 -26.49
C SER A 594 22.25 5.90 -26.44
N LYS A 595 23.12 5.69 -25.45
CA LYS A 595 23.71 4.38 -25.10
C LYS A 595 22.93 3.65 -23.98
N THR A 596 22.06 4.37 -23.28
CA THR A 596 21.14 3.80 -22.28
C THR A 596 19.70 3.95 -22.76
N ARG A 597 18.83 3.04 -22.34
CA ARG A 597 17.37 3.18 -22.41
C ARG A 597 16.78 3.33 -21.01
N LEU A 598 15.65 4.03 -20.91
CA LEU A 598 14.81 3.99 -19.72
C LEU A 598 13.89 2.77 -19.81
N ILE A 599 13.87 1.97 -18.75
CA ILE A 599 12.98 0.81 -18.60
C ILE A 599 12.13 0.97 -17.33
N TRP A 600 10.89 0.48 -17.36
CA TRP A 600 10.01 0.45 -16.20
C TRP A 600 10.11 -0.88 -15.47
N ALA A 601 10.33 -0.82 -14.15
CA ALA A 601 10.34 -1.98 -13.28
C ALA A 601 9.41 -1.78 -12.08
N ASP A 602 8.87 -2.91 -11.62
CA ASP A 602 8.27 -3.05 -10.29
C ASP A 602 9.05 -4.12 -9.53
N LEU A 603 9.50 -3.83 -8.31
CA LEU A 603 10.50 -4.63 -7.61
C LEU A 603 9.97 -5.23 -6.29
N HIS A 604 8.69 -5.04 -5.97
CA HIS A 604 8.08 -5.44 -4.72
C HIS A 604 6.59 -5.79 -4.91
N GLY A 605 6.20 -7.01 -4.57
CA GLY A 605 4.84 -7.51 -4.73
C GLY A 605 4.72 -9.01 -4.43
N HIS A 606 3.48 -9.44 -4.17
CA HIS A 606 3.14 -10.68 -3.47
C HIS A 606 2.08 -11.48 -4.23
N THR A 607 1.96 -12.78 -3.93
CA THR A 607 0.97 -13.70 -4.51
C THR A 607 0.28 -14.52 -3.42
N GLY A 608 -0.70 -15.35 -3.79
CA GLY A 608 -1.38 -16.30 -2.88
C GLY A 608 -0.49 -17.42 -2.33
N LEU A 609 0.83 -17.26 -2.43
CA LEU A 609 1.84 -18.07 -1.78
C LEU A 609 2.20 -17.53 -0.39
N SER A 610 2.22 -16.20 -0.21
CA SER A 610 2.36 -15.56 1.11
C SER A 610 1.03 -14.93 1.57
N ASP A 611 0.73 -13.71 1.14
CA ASP A 611 -0.50 -12.97 1.49
C ASP A 611 -1.15 -12.16 0.34
N GLY A 612 -0.60 -12.20 -0.87
CA GLY A 612 -1.24 -11.61 -2.06
C GLY A 612 -2.34 -12.46 -2.70
N THR A 613 -2.85 -12.01 -3.84
CA THR A 613 -3.87 -12.73 -4.64
C THR A 613 -3.29 -13.27 -5.96
N GLY A 614 -3.73 -14.47 -6.36
CA GLY A 614 -3.38 -15.12 -7.63
C GLY A 614 -2.04 -15.87 -7.61
N THR A 615 -1.65 -16.44 -8.75
CA THR A 615 -0.43 -17.27 -8.86
C THR A 615 0.76 -16.50 -9.44
N PRO A 616 2.02 -16.94 -9.20
CA PRO A 616 3.21 -16.35 -9.84
C PRO A 616 3.10 -16.26 -11.37
N GLU A 617 2.51 -17.27 -12.03
CA GLU A 617 2.29 -17.25 -13.48
C GLU A 617 1.28 -16.19 -13.93
N ASP A 618 0.37 -15.76 -13.06
CA ASP A 618 -0.58 -14.68 -13.34
C ASP A 618 0.04 -13.32 -13.05
N TYR A 619 0.77 -13.17 -11.93
CA TYR A 619 1.56 -12.00 -11.56
C TYR A 619 2.55 -11.60 -12.67
N PHE A 620 3.43 -12.52 -13.09
CA PHE A 620 4.39 -12.25 -14.18
C PHE A 620 3.71 -12.02 -15.54
N ARG A 621 2.52 -12.60 -15.78
CA ARG A 621 1.77 -12.34 -17.01
C ARG A 621 1.12 -10.96 -17.00
N TYR A 622 0.51 -10.55 -15.87
CA TYR A 622 -0.08 -9.23 -15.69
C TYR A 622 0.97 -8.13 -15.89
N ALA A 623 2.13 -8.29 -15.25
CA ALA A 623 3.29 -7.41 -15.41
C ALA A 623 3.70 -7.22 -16.89
N ARG A 624 3.78 -8.31 -17.65
CA ARG A 624 4.23 -8.32 -19.05
C ARG A 624 3.17 -7.83 -20.04
N GLU A 625 1.91 -8.18 -19.82
CA GLU A 625 0.84 -8.07 -20.82
C GLU A 625 -0.22 -7.01 -20.49
N ILE A 626 -0.42 -6.65 -19.22
CA ILE A 626 -1.35 -5.58 -18.81
C ILE A 626 -0.55 -4.32 -18.44
N ALA A 627 0.34 -4.44 -17.45
CA ALA A 627 1.14 -3.33 -16.94
C ALA A 627 2.36 -2.97 -17.82
N ARG A 628 2.64 -3.75 -18.88
CA ARG A 628 3.74 -3.52 -19.85
C ARG A 628 5.05 -3.08 -19.18
N LEU A 629 5.44 -3.77 -18.11
CA LEU A 629 6.74 -3.61 -17.46
C LEU A 629 7.84 -4.21 -18.34
N ASP A 630 9.05 -3.68 -18.23
CA ASP A 630 10.23 -4.19 -18.92
C ASP A 630 11.06 -5.12 -18.01
N ALA A 631 10.97 -4.94 -16.68
CA ALA A 631 11.53 -5.83 -15.67
C ALA A 631 10.62 -5.96 -14.43
N ILE A 632 10.77 -7.03 -13.65
CA ILE A 632 9.97 -7.27 -12.44
C ILE A 632 10.67 -8.18 -11.41
N ALA A 633 10.39 -8.00 -10.12
CA ALA A 633 10.57 -9.03 -9.09
C ALA A 633 9.23 -9.52 -8.52
N LEU A 634 9.21 -10.78 -8.06
CA LEU A 634 8.20 -11.33 -7.17
C LEU A 634 8.89 -11.58 -5.83
N THR A 635 8.28 -11.15 -4.73
CA THR A 635 8.93 -11.00 -3.43
C THR A 635 8.03 -11.44 -2.28
N ASP A 636 7.33 -12.56 -2.44
CA ASP A 636 6.60 -13.20 -1.34
C ASP A 636 7.48 -13.35 -0.07
N HIS A 637 6.84 -13.33 1.09
CA HIS A 637 7.52 -13.24 2.39
C HIS A 637 8.29 -14.51 2.80
N ASP A 638 9.49 -14.31 3.36
CA ASP A 638 10.32 -15.36 3.95
C ASP A 638 9.63 -16.08 5.12
N HIS A 639 9.16 -15.32 6.10
CA HIS A 639 8.57 -15.80 7.35
C HIS A 639 7.27 -15.06 7.72
N TRP A 640 6.35 -14.94 6.75
CA TRP A 640 4.98 -14.45 6.94
C TRP A 640 4.03 -15.09 5.90
N GLY A 641 2.72 -14.88 6.06
CA GLY A 641 1.67 -15.47 5.22
C GLY A 641 1.13 -16.81 5.74
N VAL A 642 0.35 -17.51 4.92
CA VAL A 642 -0.33 -18.78 5.32
C VAL A 642 0.63 -19.98 5.36
N ARG A 643 1.66 -19.96 4.50
CA ARG A 643 2.72 -20.98 4.36
C ARG A 643 4.04 -20.26 4.05
N PRO A 644 4.84 -19.87 5.06
CA PRO A 644 6.03 -19.08 4.82
C PRO A 644 7.12 -19.83 4.05
N ILE A 645 7.90 -19.10 3.24
CA ILE A 645 8.87 -19.70 2.31
C ILE A 645 9.99 -20.44 3.05
N ASP A 646 10.40 -19.98 4.24
CA ASP A 646 11.50 -20.59 5.00
C ASP A 646 11.14 -21.94 5.67
N GLU A 647 9.85 -22.26 5.76
CA GLU A 647 9.35 -23.57 6.14
C GLU A 647 9.01 -24.40 4.89
N PHE A 648 8.22 -23.84 3.97
CA PHE A 648 7.68 -24.51 2.79
C PHE A 648 8.57 -24.32 1.56
N HIS A 649 9.68 -25.07 1.53
CA HIS A 649 10.74 -24.95 0.52
C HIS A 649 10.25 -25.12 -0.93
N GLU A 650 9.16 -25.87 -1.17
CA GLU A 650 8.52 -26.02 -2.47
C GLU A 650 7.91 -24.71 -3.00
N ILE A 651 7.63 -23.75 -2.12
CA ILE A 651 7.18 -22.39 -2.48
C ILE A 651 8.36 -21.58 -3.02
N ALA A 652 9.54 -21.67 -2.39
CA ALA A 652 10.78 -21.11 -2.96
C ALA A 652 11.05 -21.67 -4.36
N ASP A 653 10.99 -23.00 -4.53
CA ASP A 653 11.13 -23.65 -5.83
C ASP A 653 10.10 -23.14 -6.85
N ARG A 654 8.82 -22.98 -6.46
CA ARG A 654 7.77 -22.45 -7.36
C ARG A 654 8.08 -21.02 -7.81
N ILE A 655 8.48 -20.13 -6.89
CA ILE A 655 8.81 -18.73 -7.19
C ILE A 655 10.03 -18.65 -8.10
N LEU A 656 11.13 -19.32 -7.72
CA LEU A 656 12.40 -19.30 -8.45
C LEU A 656 12.27 -19.91 -9.85
N THR A 657 11.65 -21.08 -9.99
CA THR A 657 11.49 -21.74 -11.31
C THR A 657 10.50 -21.00 -12.22
N THR A 658 9.47 -20.34 -11.67
CA THR A 658 8.57 -19.51 -12.47
C THR A 658 9.25 -18.21 -12.90
N SER A 659 10.07 -17.61 -12.03
CA SER A 659 10.91 -16.45 -12.38
C SER A 659 11.81 -16.76 -13.59
N GLU A 660 12.51 -17.90 -13.61
CA GLU A 660 13.28 -18.33 -14.79
C GLU A 660 12.41 -18.54 -16.03
N ARG A 661 11.27 -19.22 -15.88
CA ARG A 661 10.38 -19.53 -17.00
C ARG A 661 9.82 -18.29 -17.71
N PHE A 662 9.70 -17.17 -17.00
CA PHE A 662 9.29 -15.88 -17.57
C PHE A 662 10.46 -14.98 -17.98
N HIS A 663 11.72 -15.38 -17.73
CA HIS A 663 12.90 -14.58 -18.06
C HIS A 663 13.15 -14.53 -19.58
N ASP A 664 13.07 -13.35 -20.19
CA ASP A 664 13.20 -13.13 -21.64
C ASP A 664 14.16 -11.94 -21.91
N PRO A 665 15.49 -12.17 -21.89
CA PRO A 665 16.50 -11.12 -22.07
C PRO A 665 16.28 -10.27 -23.33
N GLY A 666 16.33 -8.95 -23.15
CA GLY A 666 16.03 -7.98 -24.20
C GLY A 666 14.54 -7.62 -24.34
N ARG A 667 13.63 -8.32 -23.65
CA ARG A 667 12.17 -8.13 -23.75
C ARG A 667 11.45 -7.98 -22.42
N PHE A 668 11.70 -8.86 -21.45
CA PHE A 668 11.06 -8.88 -20.14
C PHE A 668 11.96 -9.58 -19.11
N VAL A 669 12.49 -8.82 -18.14
CA VAL A 669 13.48 -9.32 -17.18
C VAL A 669 12.85 -9.58 -15.82
N THR A 670 12.61 -10.85 -15.51
CA THR A 670 12.38 -11.30 -14.14
C THR A 670 13.66 -11.27 -13.31
N ILE A 671 13.54 -10.89 -12.04
CA ILE A 671 14.59 -10.90 -11.03
C ILE A 671 14.05 -11.73 -9.85
N PRO A 672 14.60 -12.92 -9.57
CA PRO A 672 14.16 -13.73 -8.43
C PRO A 672 14.54 -13.08 -7.10
N GLY A 673 13.69 -13.25 -6.10
CA GLY A 673 13.87 -12.70 -4.76
C GLY A 673 12.78 -13.17 -3.80
N TYR A 674 12.76 -12.56 -2.62
CA TYR A 674 11.79 -12.72 -1.54
C TYR A 674 11.80 -11.45 -0.68
N GLU A 675 10.79 -11.25 0.16
CA GLU A 675 10.87 -10.26 1.24
C GLU A 675 11.43 -10.89 2.53
N TRP A 676 12.39 -10.19 3.14
CA TRP A 676 12.95 -10.45 4.47
C TRP A 676 12.17 -9.62 5.50
N THR A 677 11.24 -10.29 6.21
CA THR A 677 10.09 -9.67 6.89
C THR A 677 10.41 -9.31 8.35
N SER A 678 11.51 -8.58 8.57
CA SER A 678 12.04 -8.35 9.92
C SER A 678 11.20 -7.38 10.76
N TRP A 679 10.33 -7.96 11.59
CA TRP A 679 9.57 -7.28 12.65
C TRP A 679 10.44 -6.47 13.65
N LEU A 680 11.75 -6.73 13.71
CA LEU A 680 12.71 -6.06 14.60
C LEU A 680 13.52 -4.95 13.92
N HIS A 681 13.89 -5.12 12.65
CA HIS A 681 14.85 -4.26 11.94
C HIS A 681 14.28 -3.55 10.70
N GLY A 682 13.00 -3.77 10.39
CA GLY A 682 12.30 -3.23 9.24
C GLY A 682 12.64 -3.97 7.94
N HIS A 683 11.62 -4.12 7.10
CA HIS A 683 11.60 -5.12 6.03
C HIS A 683 12.49 -4.74 4.84
N ARG A 684 12.91 -5.76 4.07
CA ARG A 684 13.78 -5.62 2.89
C ARG A 684 13.45 -6.66 1.83
N HIS A 685 13.31 -6.29 0.56
CA HIS A 685 13.31 -7.31 -0.50
C HIS A 685 14.74 -7.63 -0.94
N VAL A 686 15.04 -8.93 -1.06
CA VAL A 686 16.36 -9.47 -1.41
C VAL A 686 16.30 -10.00 -2.84
N LEU A 687 17.02 -9.35 -3.76
CA LEU A 687 16.97 -9.64 -5.19
C LEU A 687 18.27 -10.22 -5.72
N TYR A 688 18.18 -11.27 -6.53
CA TYR A 688 19.33 -12.00 -7.09
C TYR A 688 19.47 -11.79 -8.60
N PHE A 689 20.70 -11.54 -9.03
CA PHE A 689 21.09 -11.21 -10.40
C PHE A 689 22.11 -12.21 -10.99
N ASP A 690 22.35 -13.32 -10.29
CA ASP A 690 23.13 -14.46 -10.75
C ASP A 690 22.37 -15.24 -11.86
N GLU A 691 23.09 -16.03 -12.67
CA GLU A 691 22.53 -16.78 -13.81
C GLU A 691 21.98 -18.17 -13.45
N ASP A 692 22.45 -18.78 -12.35
CA ASP A 692 21.87 -20.01 -11.78
C ASP A 692 21.12 -19.67 -10.51
N VAL A 693 19.79 -19.68 -10.59
CA VAL A 693 18.90 -19.31 -9.49
C VAL A 693 18.32 -20.51 -8.76
N ALA A 694 18.55 -21.74 -9.24
CA ALA A 694 18.14 -22.98 -8.56
C ALA A 694 19.01 -23.26 -7.31
N GLN A 695 20.03 -22.45 -7.08
CA GLN A 695 20.89 -22.43 -5.89
C GLN A 695 20.82 -21.06 -5.17
N THR A 696 19.66 -20.39 -5.24
CA THR A 696 19.35 -19.17 -4.50
C THR A 696 18.92 -19.52 -3.08
N PRO A 697 19.61 -19.04 -2.03
CA PRO A 697 19.20 -19.22 -0.65
C PRO A 697 18.08 -18.24 -0.31
N ILE A 698 17.11 -18.72 0.46
CA ILE A 698 16.23 -17.87 1.26
C ILE A 698 16.89 -17.76 2.64
N TYR A 699 17.05 -16.54 3.13
CA TYR A 699 17.57 -16.26 4.47
C TYR A 699 16.41 -15.70 5.31
N SER A 700 16.14 -16.33 6.45
CA SER A 700 15.00 -15.94 7.28
C SER A 700 15.32 -14.74 8.16
N SER A 701 14.36 -13.82 8.28
CA SER A 701 14.35 -12.71 9.21
C SER A 701 14.08 -13.12 10.66
N ILE A 702 14.01 -14.43 10.95
CA ILE A 702 14.00 -15.00 12.31
C ILE A 702 15.01 -16.15 12.52
N ASP A 703 15.95 -16.37 11.59
CA ASP A 703 17.12 -17.21 11.85
C ASP A 703 18.18 -16.35 12.55
N PRO A 704 18.68 -16.72 13.76
CA PRO A 704 19.72 -15.96 14.47
C PRO A 704 21.07 -15.84 13.74
N ALA A 705 21.23 -16.45 12.56
CA ALA A 705 22.36 -16.22 11.65
C ALA A 705 22.10 -15.13 10.59
N THR A 706 20.86 -14.66 10.42
CA THR A 706 20.45 -13.68 9.37
C THR A 706 19.30 -12.73 9.76
N ASP A 707 18.84 -12.68 11.02
CA ASP A 707 17.73 -11.83 11.46
C ASP A 707 18.11 -10.36 11.75
N ARG A 708 19.40 -10.02 11.61
CA ARG A 708 19.95 -8.65 11.65
C ARG A 708 20.50 -8.22 10.28
N PRO A 709 20.40 -6.95 9.87
CA PRO A 709 20.79 -6.51 8.52
C PRO A 709 22.27 -6.71 8.18
N ASP A 710 23.18 -6.57 9.15
CA ASP A 710 24.61 -6.79 8.99
C ASP A 710 24.95 -8.26 8.70
N GLU A 711 24.27 -9.18 9.37
CA GLU A 711 24.40 -10.63 9.15
C GLU A 711 23.77 -11.09 7.83
N LEU A 712 22.60 -10.56 7.46
CA LEU A 712 22.01 -10.76 6.12
C LEU A 712 22.99 -10.31 5.02
N TRP A 713 23.62 -9.14 5.17
CA TRP A 713 24.59 -8.64 4.20
C TRP A 713 25.88 -9.47 4.15
N ASP A 714 26.35 -10.00 5.28
CA ASP A 714 27.51 -10.90 5.32
C ASP A 714 27.20 -12.29 4.73
N ALA A 715 25.98 -12.81 4.91
CA ALA A 715 25.50 -14.03 4.26
C ALA A 715 25.37 -13.88 2.73
N LEU A 716 24.93 -12.71 2.26
CA LEU A 716 24.86 -12.35 0.84
C LEU A 716 26.23 -11.99 0.21
N ARG A 717 27.29 -11.83 1.03
CA ARG A 717 28.55 -11.22 0.59
C ARG A 717 29.30 -12.08 -0.42
N GLY A 718 29.39 -11.57 -1.66
CA GLY A 718 30.06 -12.24 -2.78
C GLY A 718 29.11 -12.80 -3.85
N ARG A 719 27.80 -12.84 -3.58
CA ARG A 719 26.76 -13.08 -4.61
C ARG A 719 26.48 -11.82 -5.43
N ASN A 720 25.82 -11.96 -6.57
CA ASN A 720 25.21 -10.82 -7.26
C ASN A 720 23.81 -10.56 -6.72
N ALA A 721 23.74 -10.19 -5.44
CA ALA A 721 22.52 -9.78 -4.76
C ALA A 721 22.46 -8.25 -4.56
N LEU A 722 21.25 -7.76 -4.26
CA LEU A 722 20.95 -6.46 -3.67
C LEU A 722 19.84 -6.61 -2.62
N THR A 723 19.85 -5.77 -1.58
CA THR A 723 18.74 -5.59 -0.65
C THR A 723 18.18 -4.17 -0.79
N PHE A 724 16.90 -4.01 -0.49
CA PHE A 724 16.21 -2.72 -0.60
C PHE A 724 15.28 -2.55 0.58
N ALA A 725 15.58 -1.58 1.45
CA ALA A 725 14.67 -1.15 2.50
C ALA A 725 13.45 -0.43 1.90
N HIS A 726 12.25 -0.90 2.24
CA HIS A 726 10.95 -0.43 1.75
C HIS A 726 9.99 -0.06 2.90
N HIS A 727 8.89 0.63 2.57
CA HIS A 727 7.99 1.34 3.50
C HIS A 727 8.72 2.02 4.69
N SER A 728 9.92 2.55 4.40
CA SER A 728 11.05 2.55 5.33
C SER A 728 10.96 3.58 6.47
N ALA A 729 10.01 4.51 6.39
CA ALA A 729 9.81 5.55 7.40
C ALA A 729 8.68 5.24 8.41
N GLY A 730 7.89 4.18 8.27
CA GLY A 730 6.63 4.01 9.01
C GLY A 730 6.17 2.57 9.28
N GLU A 731 4.91 2.28 8.95
CA GLU A 731 4.27 0.97 9.13
C GLU A 731 4.41 0.07 7.88
N PRO A 732 4.39 -1.27 8.02
CA PRO A 732 4.21 -2.05 9.25
C PRO A 732 5.35 -1.91 10.27
N VAL A 733 6.61 -1.92 9.82
CA VAL A 733 7.81 -1.67 10.64
C VAL A 733 8.81 -0.79 9.87
N ALA A 734 9.28 0.27 10.53
CA ALA A 734 10.19 1.23 9.94
C ALA A 734 11.61 0.65 9.89
N THR A 735 12.41 1.05 8.92
CA THR A 735 13.78 0.54 8.78
C THR A 735 14.66 1.01 9.93
N ASN A 736 15.37 0.07 10.57
CA ASN A 736 16.33 0.34 11.63
C ASN A 736 17.64 0.90 11.06
N TRP A 737 17.64 2.19 10.74
CA TRP A 737 18.79 2.92 10.20
C TRP A 737 19.95 3.13 11.21
N PHE A 738 19.99 2.43 12.35
CA PHE A 738 21.23 2.29 13.10
C PHE A 738 22.24 1.42 12.34
N PHE A 739 21.74 0.42 11.59
CA PHE A 739 22.53 -0.34 10.64
C PHE A 739 22.71 0.53 9.38
N PRO A 740 23.93 1.01 9.06
CA PRO A 740 24.15 1.83 7.89
C PRO A 740 24.07 0.94 6.63
N PRO A 741 23.35 1.35 5.57
CA PRO A 741 23.23 0.58 4.33
C PRO A 741 24.59 0.14 3.76
N ASP A 742 24.77 -1.15 3.50
CA ASP A 742 25.97 -1.66 2.82
C ASP A 742 26.06 -1.03 1.41
N PRO A 743 27.17 -0.35 1.05
CA PRO A 743 27.24 0.44 -0.18
C PRO A 743 27.30 -0.38 -1.47
N LEU A 744 27.39 -1.71 -1.39
CA LEU A 744 27.38 -2.65 -2.52
C LEU A 744 26.08 -3.45 -2.61
N LEU A 745 25.47 -3.76 -1.46
CA LEU A 745 24.25 -4.57 -1.35
C LEU A 745 22.97 -3.72 -1.19
N GLU A 746 22.99 -2.62 -0.42
CA GLU A 746 21.87 -1.69 -0.24
C GLU A 746 22.17 -0.28 -0.81
N PRO A 747 22.48 -0.13 -2.12
CA PRO A 747 22.73 1.17 -2.75
C PRO A 747 21.44 1.97 -3.02
N LEU A 748 20.27 1.35 -2.82
CA LEU A 748 18.95 1.86 -3.17
C LEU A 748 17.97 1.64 -2.01
N THR A 749 16.98 2.51 -1.91
CA THR A 749 15.83 2.34 -1.01
C THR A 749 14.57 2.74 -1.76
N GLU A 750 13.46 2.14 -1.36
CA GLU A 750 12.16 2.48 -1.88
C GLU A 750 11.55 3.65 -1.10
N ILE A 751 11.01 4.62 -1.85
CA ILE A 751 10.45 5.85 -1.28
C ILE A 751 8.97 6.06 -1.61
N SER A 752 8.33 5.14 -2.34
CA SER A 752 6.90 5.17 -2.65
C SER A 752 6.39 3.76 -2.96
N SER A 753 5.34 3.34 -2.25
CA SER A 753 4.54 2.13 -2.51
C SER A 753 3.07 2.36 -2.16
N ILE A 754 2.19 1.34 -2.16
CA ILE A 754 0.80 1.51 -1.72
C ILE A 754 0.68 2.06 -0.28
N HIS A 755 1.67 1.81 0.58
CA HIS A 755 1.71 2.29 1.96
C HIS A 755 1.94 3.81 2.08
N GLY A 756 2.28 4.49 0.97
CA GLY A 756 2.57 5.92 0.88
C GLY A 756 4.04 6.20 0.58
N MET A 757 4.52 7.40 0.94
CA MET A 757 5.84 7.91 0.55
C MET A 757 6.79 8.04 1.76
N SER A 758 7.98 7.44 1.67
CA SER A 758 9.01 7.44 2.73
C SER A 758 10.15 8.45 2.52
N GLU A 759 10.05 9.33 1.52
CA GLU A 759 11.10 10.31 1.21
C GLU A 759 11.29 11.37 2.30
N ALA A 760 10.21 12.00 2.77
CA ALA A 760 10.21 13.10 3.74
C ALA A 760 8.82 13.34 4.36
N ASP A 761 8.77 14.21 5.37
CA ASP A 761 7.52 14.69 6.00
C ASP A 761 6.69 15.62 5.10
N ASP A 762 7.33 16.32 4.16
CA ASP A 762 6.71 17.30 3.26
C ASP A 762 6.22 16.73 1.91
N VAL A 763 6.11 15.41 1.79
CA VAL A 763 5.52 14.69 0.65
C VAL A 763 3.98 14.78 0.64
N PRO A 764 3.30 14.63 -0.51
CA PRO A 764 1.83 14.69 -0.57
C PRO A 764 1.09 13.62 0.23
N ILE A 765 1.61 12.39 0.27
CA ILE A 765 1.04 11.25 1.02
C ILE A 765 2.18 10.55 1.76
N PRO A 766 2.52 10.96 3.00
CA PRO A 766 3.52 10.26 3.80
C PRO A 766 3.11 8.81 4.06
N VAL A 767 4.09 7.93 4.25
CA VAL A 767 3.83 6.52 4.59
C VAL A 767 2.96 6.40 5.86
N ALA A 768 2.12 5.36 5.92
CA ALA A 768 1.37 5.01 7.13
C ALA A 768 2.28 4.96 8.37
N GLY A 769 1.81 5.45 9.51
CA GLY A 769 2.59 5.47 10.77
C GLY A 769 3.94 6.21 10.75
N ALA A 770 4.22 7.08 9.77
CA ALA A 770 5.54 7.68 9.56
C ALA A 770 6.17 8.31 10.82
N ILE A 771 7.44 7.98 11.05
CA ILE A 771 8.20 8.33 12.25
C ILE A 771 9.14 9.52 11.93
N PRO A 772 8.96 10.70 12.56
CA PRO A 772 9.84 11.84 12.34
C PRO A 772 11.31 11.52 12.67
N GLY A 773 12.21 11.76 11.72
CA GLY A 773 13.61 11.35 11.82
C GLY A 773 13.91 9.96 11.23
N ASN A 774 12.94 9.24 10.66
CA ASN A 774 13.17 7.96 9.97
C ASN A 774 12.96 8.02 8.45
N PHE A 775 12.64 9.20 7.89
CA PHE A 775 12.49 9.40 6.46
C PHE A 775 13.83 9.29 5.73
N VAL A 776 13.81 8.90 4.45
CA VAL A 776 15.04 8.72 3.67
C VAL A 776 15.83 10.04 3.54
N ARG A 777 15.18 11.20 3.51
CA ARG A 777 15.85 12.51 3.59
C ARG A 777 16.65 12.69 4.89
N ASP A 778 16.18 12.20 6.03
CA ASP A 778 16.93 12.22 7.31
C ASP A 778 18.14 11.28 7.27
N VAL A 779 18.02 10.15 6.57
CA VAL A 779 19.08 9.15 6.41
C VAL A 779 20.18 9.66 5.48
N LEU A 780 19.81 10.36 4.39
CA LEU A 780 20.76 11.11 3.55
C LEU A 780 21.46 12.22 4.34
N LEU A 781 20.75 12.95 5.23
CA LEU A 781 21.35 13.95 6.12
C LEU A 781 22.35 13.36 7.15
N ARG A 782 22.28 12.05 7.44
CA ARG A 782 23.27 11.31 8.23
C ARG A 782 24.49 10.86 7.42
N GLY A 783 24.50 11.10 6.10
CA GLY A 783 25.60 10.78 5.20
C GLY A 783 25.44 9.47 4.42
N ALA A 784 24.27 8.81 4.48
CA ALA A 784 23.99 7.65 3.64
C ALA A 784 23.95 8.01 2.15
N ARG A 785 24.19 7.03 1.27
CA ARG A 785 24.32 7.22 -0.19
C ARG A 785 23.33 6.37 -0.98
N LEU A 786 22.06 6.51 -0.61
CA LEU A 786 20.93 5.81 -1.21
C LEU A 786 20.45 6.52 -2.48
N GLY A 787 20.20 5.74 -3.53
CA GLY A 787 19.36 6.17 -4.66
C GLY A 787 17.91 5.76 -4.42
N PHE A 788 17.02 6.22 -5.29
CA PHE A 788 15.58 6.06 -5.11
C PHE A 788 14.98 5.10 -6.14
N ILE A 789 14.08 4.25 -5.66
CA ILE A 789 13.10 3.51 -6.45
C ILE A 789 11.70 3.70 -5.85
N GLY A 790 10.67 3.34 -6.60
CA GLY A 790 9.35 3.02 -6.07
C GLY A 790 8.95 1.65 -6.59
N SER A 791 8.05 0.97 -5.90
CA SER A 791 7.52 -0.35 -6.30
C SER A 791 6.05 -0.43 -5.93
N GLY A 792 5.35 -1.46 -6.39
CA GLY A 792 3.97 -1.72 -6.04
C GLY A 792 3.82 -1.88 -4.54
N ASP A 793 4.58 -2.82 -3.95
CA ASP A 793 4.24 -3.43 -2.65
C ASP A 793 2.83 -4.06 -2.78
N SER A 794 2.69 -4.81 -3.89
CA SER A 794 1.39 -5.12 -4.52
C SER A 794 0.92 -6.52 -4.18
N HIS A 795 -0.07 -6.59 -3.29
CA HIS A 795 -0.75 -7.84 -2.92
C HIS A 795 -2.00 -8.10 -3.79
N ASP A 796 -2.50 -7.10 -4.52
CA ASP A 796 -3.73 -7.16 -5.33
C ASP A 796 -3.60 -7.97 -6.64
N GLY A 797 -2.42 -8.53 -6.93
CA GLY A 797 -2.13 -9.23 -8.18
C GLY A 797 -1.91 -8.31 -9.39
N HIS A 798 -1.76 -6.99 -9.20
CA HIS A 798 -1.63 -6.00 -10.27
C HIS A 798 -0.26 -5.29 -10.32
N PRO A 799 0.87 -6.02 -10.41
CA PRO A 799 2.20 -5.41 -10.40
C PRO A 799 2.37 -4.36 -11.51
N GLY A 800 2.90 -3.20 -11.11
CA GLY A 800 3.07 -2.01 -11.94
C GLY A 800 1.81 -1.20 -12.23
N LEU A 801 0.65 -1.58 -11.64
CA LEU A 801 -0.63 -0.87 -11.71
C LEU A 801 -1.42 -0.81 -10.37
N ALA A 802 -0.93 -1.39 -9.26
CA ALA A 802 -1.61 -1.52 -7.95
C ALA A 802 -2.36 -0.26 -7.44
N LYS A 803 -1.92 0.94 -7.83
CA LYS A 803 -2.63 2.21 -7.61
C LYS A 803 -4.09 2.24 -8.10
N LEU A 804 -4.47 1.36 -9.04
CA LEU A 804 -5.85 1.22 -9.53
C LEU A 804 -6.80 0.65 -8.46
N ALA A 805 -6.26 -0.12 -7.50
CA ALA A 805 -6.93 -0.56 -6.29
C ALA A 805 -6.65 0.41 -5.12
N ALA A 806 -5.37 0.78 -4.91
CA ALA A 806 -4.87 1.57 -3.79
C ALA A 806 -5.07 3.10 -3.90
N GLY A 807 -6.13 3.55 -4.59
CA GLY A 807 -6.56 4.96 -4.58
C GLY A 807 -5.57 5.96 -5.17
N ASP A 808 -5.01 5.64 -6.36
CA ASP A 808 -4.01 6.42 -7.10
C ASP A 808 -2.61 6.55 -6.45
N GLN A 809 -2.36 5.87 -5.32
CA GLN A 809 -1.03 5.74 -4.71
C GLN A 809 -0.41 4.36 -4.99
N GLY A 810 0.93 4.32 -5.14
CA GLY A 810 1.70 3.11 -5.41
C GLY A 810 3.18 3.47 -5.64
N GLY A 811 3.89 2.66 -6.42
CA GLY A 811 5.26 2.99 -6.83
C GLY A 811 5.72 2.33 -8.13
N LEU A 812 6.69 2.94 -8.80
CA LEU A 812 7.43 2.36 -9.94
C LEU A 812 8.87 2.87 -9.99
N ALA A 813 9.76 2.03 -10.49
CA ALA A 813 11.17 2.33 -10.70
C ALA A 813 11.43 2.63 -12.18
N GLY A 814 11.92 3.83 -12.48
CA GLY A 814 12.51 4.18 -13.76
C GLY A 814 14.01 3.90 -13.75
N ILE A 815 14.50 2.95 -14.55
CA ILE A 815 15.91 2.51 -14.52
C ILE A 815 16.60 2.80 -15.85
N PHE A 816 17.75 3.47 -15.82
CA PHE A 816 18.57 3.74 -17.00
C PHE A 816 19.67 2.70 -17.20
N THR A 817 19.43 1.74 -18.09
CA THR A 817 20.37 0.63 -18.36
C THR A 817 20.89 0.64 -19.80
N THR A 818 22.08 0.08 -20.01
CA THR A 818 22.69 -0.18 -21.32
C THR A 818 22.14 -1.44 -22.00
N SER A 819 21.59 -2.39 -21.23
CA SER A 819 21.04 -3.64 -21.74
C SER A 819 19.93 -4.17 -20.83
N LEU A 820 18.89 -4.77 -21.43
CA LEU A 820 17.74 -5.30 -20.69
C LEU A 820 17.99 -6.76 -20.32
N ASP A 821 18.86 -6.96 -19.33
CA ASP A 821 19.23 -8.25 -18.73
C ASP A 821 19.61 -8.03 -17.25
N ARG A 822 19.67 -9.10 -16.43
CA ARG A 822 19.96 -8.99 -14.98
C ARG A 822 21.26 -8.24 -14.69
N LYS A 823 22.31 -8.47 -15.48
CA LYS A 823 23.63 -7.83 -15.32
C LYS A 823 23.60 -6.33 -15.64
N GLY A 824 22.85 -5.93 -16.67
CA GLY A 824 22.60 -4.54 -17.02
C GLY A 824 21.78 -3.80 -15.97
N LEU A 825 20.78 -4.46 -15.37
CA LEU A 825 19.98 -3.89 -14.27
C LEU A 825 20.81 -3.77 -12.98
N LEU A 826 21.53 -4.82 -12.58
CA LEU A 826 22.45 -4.82 -11.43
C LEU A 826 23.48 -3.67 -11.52
N GLY A 827 24.05 -3.46 -12.72
CA GLY A 827 24.99 -2.37 -12.97
C GLY A 827 24.35 -0.99 -12.83
N ALA A 828 23.14 -0.80 -13.37
CA ALA A 828 22.39 0.46 -13.24
C ALA A 828 21.97 0.74 -11.78
N MET A 829 21.52 -0.29 -11.06
CA MET A 829 21.09 -0.21 -9.67
C MET A 829 22.25 0.12 -8.72
N ARG A 830 23.39 -0.59 -8.83
CA ARG A 830 24.62 -0.28 -8.07
C ARG A 830 25.17 1.12 -8.38
N ALA A 831 24.95 1.64 -9.59
CA ALA A 831 25.28 3.01 -9.96
C ALA A 831 24.24 4.06 -9.51
N ARG A 832 23.10 3.64 -8.94
CA ARG A 832 21.92 4.49 -8.64
C ARG A 832 21.37 5.25 -9.86
N HIS A 833 21.53 4.70 -11.07
CA HIS A 833 20.96 5.24 -12.30
C HIS A 833 19.44 4.97 -12.39
N THR A 834 18.73 5.34 -11.33
CA THR A 834 17.31 5.08 -11.11
C THR A 834 16.59 6.37 -10.70
N PHE A 835 15.27 6.37 -10.85
CA PHE A 835 14.39 7.36 -10.26
C PHE A 835 13.09 6.68 -9.79
N ALA A 836 12.45 7.25 -8.77
CA ALA A 836 11.19 6.75 -8.24
C ALA A 836 10.00 7.53 -8.80
N THR A 837 8.83 6.89 -8.86
CA THR A 837 7.54 7.55 -9.04
C THR A 837 6.48 6.89 -8.15
N ASN A 838 5.34 7.54 -7.93
CA ASN A 838 4.17 6.90 -7.32
C ASN A 838 3.31 6.11 -8.33
N GLY A 839 3.94 5.39 -9.25
CA GLY A 839 3.25 4.61 -10.29
C GLY A 839 2.82 5.43 -11.52
N ILE A 840 3.22 6.70 -11.64
CA ILE A 840 3.18 7.43 -12.92
C ILE A 840 4.39 7.07 -13.80
N ARG A 841 4.30 7.28 -15.12
CA ARG A 841 5.35 6.91 -16.08
C ARG A 841 5.90 8.09 -16.93
N PRO A 842 6.41 9.17 -16.30
CA PRO A 842 7.10 10.26 -16.99
C PRO A 842 8.51 9.86 -17.41
N TRP A 843 9.12 10.60 -18.34
CA TRP A 843 10.57 10.48 -18.61
C TRP A 843 11.32 11.53 -17.78
N LEU A 844 12.31 11.14 -16.98
CA LEU A 844 13.08 12.04 -16.11
C LEU A 844 14.60 11.85 -16.29
N SER A 845 15.33 12.95 -16.44
CA SER A 845 16.80 13.00 -16.35
C SER A 845 17.24 14.26 -15.61
N VAL A 846 18.16 14.11 -14.66
CA VAL A 846 18.82 15.21 -13.96
C VAL A 846 20.33 15.01 -14.02
N SER A 847 21.07 16.09 -14.27
CA SER A 847 22.52 16.13 -14.14
C SER A 847 23.01 17.43 -13.51
N ILE A 848 24.18 17.36 -12.88
CA ILE A 848 24.94 18.53 -12.42
C ILE A 848 26.31 18.46 -13.11
N ASP A 849 26.61 19.49 -13.90
CA ASP A 849 27.70 19.52 -14.87
C ASP A 849 27.68 18.29 -15.81
N ALA A 850 28.57 17.31 -15.59
CA ALA A 850 28.62 16.05 -16.35
C ALA A 850 28.14 14.82 -15.55
N THR A 851 27.84 14.98 -14.25
CA THR A 851 27.38 13.89 -13.38
C THR A 851 25.86 13.74 -13.47
N ALA A 852 25.38 12.55 -13.85
CA ALA A 852 23.95 12.22 -13.84
C ALA A 852 23.45 11.80 -12.43
N MET A 853 22.13 11.82 -12.24
CA MET A 853 21.45 11.35 -11.03
C MET A 853 21.93 9.97 -10.54
N GLY A 854 22.09 9.85 -9.22
CA GLY A 854 22.75 8.71 -8.55
C GLY A 854 24.28 8.79 -8.45
N GLY A 855 24.90 9.60 -9.31
CA GLY A 855 26.35 9.70 -9.45
C GLY A 855 27.06 10.58 -8.41
N GLY A 856 28.39 10.43 -8.37
CA GLY A 856 29.29 11.30 -7.63
C GLY A 856 29.77 12.49 -8.47
N LEU A 857 29.75 13.68 -7.88
CA LEU A 857 30.29 14.91 -8.46
C LEU A 857 31.52 15.34 -7.64
N ALA A 858 32.70 15.30 -8.24
CA ALA A 858 33.93 15.72 -7.57
C ALA A 858 33.95 17.25 -7.38
N VAL A 859 33.91 17.70 -6.12
CA VAL A 859 33.92 19.11 -5.73
C VAL A 859 35.19 19.49 -4.98
N SER A 860 35.68 20.72 -5.21
CA SER A 860 36.85 21.26 -4.54
C SER A 860 36.46 22.21 -3.41
N SER A 861 36.88 21.89 -2.18
CA SER A 861 36.73 22.77 -1.02
C SER A 861 37.75 23.93 -1.01
N THR A 862 38.78 23.90 -1.85
CA THR A 862 39.80 24.96 -1.97
C THR A 862 39.59 25.87 -3.18
N ALA A 863 38.83 25.41 -4.18
CA ALA A 863 38.44 26.17 -5.36
C ALA A 863 36.94 25.95 -5.67
N PRO A 864 36.02 26.43 -4.80
CA PRO A 864 34.58 26.26 -5.00
C PRO A 864 34.10 26.98 -6.26
N ALA A 865 33.45 26.26 -7.16
CA ALA A 865 32.92 26.76 -8.42
C ALA A 865 31.39 26.61 -8.46
N ASN A 866 30.71 27.47 -9.23
CA ASN A 866 29.29 27.28 -9.51
C ASN A 866 29.12 26.10 -10.48
N HIS A 867 28.07 25.30 -10.28
CA HIS A 867 27.75 24.15 -11.13
C HIS A 867 26.53 24.45 -12.01
N ARG A 868 26.35 23.71 -13.09
CA ARG A 868 25.13 23.75 -13.92
C ARG A 868 24.23 22.56 -13.60
N LEU A 869 23.10 22.84 -12.96
CA LEU A 869 21.98 21.90 -12.88
C LEU A 869 21.25 21.87 -14.23
N HIS A 870 21.00 20.67 -14.76
CA HIS A 870 20.13 20.43 -15.91
C HIS A 870 19.03 19.45 -15.50
N ILE A 871 17.78 19.77 -15.84
CA ILE A 871 16.61 18.92 -15.64
C ILE A 871 15.90 18.81 -16.99
N ARG A 872 15.70 17.59 -17.47
CA ARG A 872 14.76 17.31 -18.55
C ARG A 872 13.67 16.37 -18.04
N TYR A 873 12.42 16.76 -18.22
CA TYR A 873 11.25 16.00 -17.78
C TYR A 873 10.14 16.01 -18.83
N GLU A 874 9.56 14.85 -19.10
CA GLU A 874 8.37 14.69 -19.90
C GLU A 874 7.28 14.13 -18.97
N ALA A 875 6.36 14.99 -18.57
CA ALA A 875 5.34 14.67 -17.57
C ALA A 875 4.25 13.75 -18.14
N THR A 876 3.37 13.24 -17.29
CA THR A 876 2.18 12.44 -17.67
C THR A 876 0.88 13.26 -17.65
N ALA A 877 0.82 14.27 -16.80
CA ALA A 877 -0.18 15.33 -16.68
C ALA A 877 0.55 16.68 -16.46
N PRO A 878 -0.12 17.84 -16.52
CA PRO A 878 0.51 19.15 -16.32
C PRO A 878 1.36 19.23 -15.04
N ILE A 879 2.56 19.79 -15.14
CA ILE A 879 3.44 19.99 -13.97
C ILE A 879 2.87 21.12 -13.11
N LEU A 880 2.69 20.86 -11.81
CA LEU A 880 2.30 21.86 -10.82
C LEU A 880 3.51 22.48 -10.11
N ARG A 881 4.52 21.65 -9.78
CA ARG A 881 5.65 22.10 -8.94
C ARG A 881 6.91 21.28 -9.18
N ILE A 882 8.04 21.95 -9.18
CA ILE A 882 9.38 21.36 -9.21
C ILE A 882 10.10 21.77 -7.92
N ASP A 883 10.32 20.80 -7.04
CA ASP A 883 11.08 20.97 -5.82
C ASP A 883 12.54 20.66 -6.12
N LEU A 884 13.44 21.61 -5.86
CA LEU A 884 14.89 21.39 -5.88
C LEU A 884 15.37 21.14 -4.44
N ILE A 885 15.74 19.91 -4.11
CA ILE A 885 16.22 19.56 -2.77
C ILE A 885 17.74 19.51 -2.79
N ARG A 886 18.39 20.38 -1.99
CA ARG A 886 19.82 20.33 -1.67
C ARG A 886 20.01 20.16 -0.17
N SER A 887 20.56 19.03 0.26
CA SER A 887 20.96 18.78 1.66
C SER A 887 19.85 19.12 2.65
N GLY A 888 18.66 18.57 2.42
CA GLY A 888 17.44 18.79 3.19
C GLY A 888 16.73 20.13 2.97
N ARG A 889 17.31 21.08 2.23
CA ARG A 889 16.70 22.39 1.92
C ARG A 889 15.97 22.33 0.59
N VAL A 890 14.71 22.76 0.58
CA VAL A 890 13.87 22.78 -0.63
C VAL A 890 13.80 24.20 -1.21
N ALA A 891 13.99 24.33 -2.51
CA ALA A 891 13.68 25.54 -3.28
C ALA A 891 12.62 25.20 -4.35
N LEU A 892 11.50 25.93 -4.35
CA LEU A 892 10.36 25.67 -5.21
C LEU A 892 10.49 26.42 -6.54
N ILE A 893 10.04 25.79 -7.62
CA ILE A 893 9.85 26.36 -8.95
C ILE A 893 8.44 25.96 -9.42
N ASP A 894 7.72 26.88 -10.05
CA ASP A 894 6.41 26.61 -10.65
C ASP A 894 6.54 25.67 -11.86
N GLY A 895 5.52 24.87 -12.13
CA GLY A 895 5.46 24.03 -13.32
C GLY A 895 4.89 24.73 -14.55
N ASP A 896 4.24 25.89 -14.38
CA ASP A 896 3.50 26.63 -15.41
C ASP A 896 2.47 25.78 -16.20
N GLY A 897 2.06 24.63 -15.66
CA GLY A 897 1.19 23.66 -16.33
C GLY A 897 1.85 22.94 -17.52
N ALA A 898 3.18 23.00 -17.66
CA ALA A 898 3.89 22.41 -18.79
C ALA A 898 3.81 20.87 -18.80
N LEU A 899 3.80 20.27 -20.01
CA LEU A 899 3.96 18.81 -20.19
C LEU A 899 5.41 18.40 -20.46
N SER A 900 6.22 19.33 -20.98
CA SER A 900 7.62 19.12 -21.34
C SER A 900 8.47 20.20 -20.70
N LEU A 901 9.54 19.81 -19.99
CA LEU A 901 10.47 20.69 -19.31
C LEU A 901 11.89 20.40 -19.81
N ASP A 902 12.60 21.44 -20.22
CA ASP A 902 14.05 21.43 -20.46
C ASP A 902 14.63 22.69 -19.78
N PHE A 903 15.35 22.49 -18.67
CA PHE A 903 15.67 23.53 -17.71
C PHE A 903 17.14 23.47 -17.28
N GLU A 904 17.92 24.49 -17.65
CA GLU A 904 19.27 24.73 -17.13
C GLU A 904 19.27 25.83 -16.07
N ARG A 905 20.00 25.64 -14.97
CA ARG A 905 20.24 26.67 -13.95
C ARG A 905 21.66 26.58 -13.38
N ILE A 906 22.32 27.73 -13.27
CA ILE A 906 23.56 27.83 -12.50
C ILE A 906 23.22 27.83 -11.00
N ILE A 907 23.78 26.85 -10.26
CA ILE A 907 23.63 26.69 -8.82
C ILE A 907 24.93 27.10 -8.09
N PRO A 908 24.84 27.66 -6.87
CA PRO A 908 26.01 28.01 -6.08
C PRO A 908 26.81 26.75 -5.66
N PRO A 909 28.10 26.89 -5.30
CA PRO A 909 29.00 25.75 -5.14
C PRO A 909 28.48 24.70 -4.16
N LEU A 910 28.72 23.43 -4.47
CA LEU A 910 28.45 22.29 -3.60
C LEU A 910 29.68 22.02 -2.72
N VAL A 911 29.46 21.56 -1.48
CA VAL A 911 30.54 21.17 -0.56
C VAL A 911 30.55 19.64 -0.35
N PRO A 912 31.70 19.01 -0.02
CA PRO A 912 31.74 17.58 0.21
C PRO A 912 30.71 17.13 1.26
N GLY A 913 29.86 16.16 0.90
CA GLY A 913 28.74 15.70 1.72
C GLY A 913 27.39 16.38 1.43
N ASP A 914 27.33 17.40 0.57
CA ASP A 914 26.04 17.83 0.00
C ASP A 914 25.43 16.71 -0.87
N PHE A 915 24.10 16.64 -0.90
CA PHE A 915 23.36 15.87 -1.89
C PHE A 915 22.33 16.76 -2.59
N HIS A 916 22.02 16.48 -3.85
CA HIS A 916 21.00 17.21 -4.62
C HIS A 916 20.13 16.26 -5.45
N TYR A 917 18.81 16.36 -5.28
CA TYR A 917 17.81 15.73 -6.15
C TYR A 917 16.70 16.72 -6.50
N VAL A 918 15.76 16.28 -7.35
CA VAL A 918 14.51 16.98 -7.63
C VAL A 918 13.32 16.08 -7.30
N ARG A 919 12.22 16.69 -6.87
CA ARG A 919 10.89 16.06 -6.76
C ARG A 919 9.93 16.87 -7.61
N ILE A 920 9.21 16.23 -8.52
CA ILE A 920 8.30 16.90 -9.46
C ILE A 920 6.88 16.40 -9.22
N ILE A 921 5.95 17.32 -9.01
CA ILE A 921 4.53 17.06 -8.72
C ILE A 921 3.70 17.53 -9.92
N GLN A 922 2.78 16.68 -10.36
CA GLN A 922 1.85 16.92 -11.47
C GLN A 922 0.41 17.08 -10.96
N GLU A 923 -0.48 17.58 -11.81
CA GLU A 923 -1.93 17.44 -11.63
C GLU A 923 -2.32 15.96 -11.50
N GLY A 924 -3.43 15.69 -10.80
CA GLY A 924 -3.85 14.33 -10.44
C GLY A 924 -2.99 13.65 -9.36
N GLY A 925 -2.04 14.35 -8.73
CA GLY A 925 -1.25 13.81 -7.61
C GLY A 925 -0.06 12.93 -8.01
N GLY A 926 0.30 12.90 -9.30
CA GLY A 926 1.48 12.18 -9.78
C GLY A 926 2.78 12.81 -9.30
N VAL A 927 3.70 12.01 -8.75
CA VAL A 927 5.00 12.45 -8.21
C VAL A 927 6.14 11.61 -8.79
N ALA A 928 7.28 12.26 -9.06
CA ALA A 928 8.53 11.61 -9.45
C ALA A 928 9.75 12.23 -8.74
N TRP A 929 10.76 11.42 -8.41
CA TRP A 929 11.98 11.83 -7.71
C TRP A 929 13.23 11.26 -8.41
N SER A 930 14.17 12.12 -8.80
CA SER A 930 15.49 11.67 -9.28
C SER A 930 16.33 11.08 -8.13
N SER A 931 17.13 10.03 -8.34
CA SER A 931 18.16 9.65 -7.35
C SER A 931 19.12 10.82 -7.05
N PRO A 932 19.63 10.97 -5.81
CA PRO A 932 20.51 12.09 -5.47
C PRO A 932 21.85 12.05 -6.24
N ILE A 933 22.32 13.24 -6.62
CA ILE A 933 23.71 13.49 -7.00
C ILE A 933 24.46 13.87 -5.73
N PHE A 934 25.59 13.21 -5.47
CA PHE A 934 26.37 13.39 -4.24
C PHE A 934 27.62 14.22 -4.52
N ALA A 935 27.86 15.25 -3.70
CA ALA A 935 29.05 16.09 -3.78
C ALA A 935 30.22 15.38 -3.06
N ASP A 936 31.13 14.82 -3.85
CA ASP A 936 32.26 14.04 -3.38
C ASP A 936 33.50 14.93 -3.25
N ARG A 937 34.29 14.70 -2.21
CA ARG A 937 35.57 15.40 -2.06
C ARG A 937 36.48 14.98 -3.22
N ALA A 938 36.85 15.93 -4.07
CA ALA A 938 37.88 15.70 -5.07
C ALA A 938 39.15 15.18 -4.38
N GLU A 939 39.60 13.99 -4.77
CA GLU A 939 40.86 13.45 -4.28
C GLU A 939 42.00 14.39 -4.72
N LEU A 940 42.92 14.68 -3.80
CA LEU A 940 44.15 15.34 -4.17
C LEU A 940 44.96 14.34 -4.97
N GLU A 941 45.23 14.63 -6.25
CA GLU A 941 46.28 13.95 -6.99
C GLU A 941 47.59 14.09 -6.21
N ILE A 942 47.96 13.03 -5.48
CA ILE A 942 49.30 12.90 -4.94
C ILE A 942 50.19 12.64 -6.15
N ALA A 943 50.64 13.74 -6.78
CA ALA A 943 51.58 13.70 -7.88
C ALA A 943 52.71 12.71 -7.51
N PRO A 944 52.96 11.67 -8.33
CA PRO A 944 53.86 10.59 -7.93
C PRO A 944 55.21 11.20 -7.59
N ASN A 945 55.68 10.98 -6.36
CA ASN A 945 56.92 11.56 -5.86
C ASN A 945 58.02 11.31 -6.90
N ALA A 946 58.51 12.39 -7.51
CA ALA A 946 59.63 12.34 -8.43
C ALA A 946 60.87 11.99 -7.61
N GLY A 947 61.11 10.68 -7.44
CA GLY A 947 62.18 10.17 -6.61
C GLY A 947 63.51 10.74 -7.07
N SER A 948 64.17 11.52 -6.20
CA SER A 948 65.55 11.90 -6.44
C SER A 948 66.40 10.62 -6.46
N PRO A 949 67.19 10.36 -7.50
CA PRO A 949 68.17 9.28 -7.44
C PRO A 949 69.20 9.59 -6.34
N ASP A 950 69.61 8.53 -5.64
CA ASP A 950 70.80 8.41 -4.81
C ASP A 950 70.99 9.43 -3.67
N ASN A 951 70.61 9.05 -2.44
CA ASN A 951 71.53 8.53 -1.39
C ASN A 951 70.77 8.16 -0.10
#